data_AF-A0A959ACX8-F1
#
_entry.id   AF-A0A959ACX8-F1
#
_cell.length_a   1.000
_cell.length_b   1.000
_cell.length_c   1.000
_cell.angle_alpha   90.00
_cell.angle_beta   90.00
_cell.angle_gamma   90.00
#
_symmetry.space_group_name_H-M   'P 1'
#
loop_
_entity.id
_entity.type
_entity.pdbx_description
1 polymer ?
#
loop_
_entity_poly.entity_id
_entity_poly.type
_entity_poly.pdbx_seq_one_letter_code
_entity_poly.pdbx_strand_id
1 'polypeptide(L)'
;RWNELMLQGIREDFARPPANARNLFHVSMAMYDAWAAYDTTGTSETLFLGKTLGTYTCQYDGVPIPADIEAARRKAMSYAAYRILVRRFSLSPNAFATITRFNDYMEELGYDTGNFSTDYTNGDPAALGNYLGYCIIFYSNTDGANEQNNYINQYYAPVNPPLDLNTKGDPTILDVNRWQPLDRPGAVDQNGNPIPAVQVFQMPEWGNVVPFALKPEDKDTFMRAGQNWYVYHDPGPPPMLDTSANGDPSEAFKWNFTLVASWNSHLDPTDGVMWDISPASIGNNQTPFPQTIDEYKAFYKFNDGGITGATGRTLNPRTGQPYTPEFVPRGDYTRVLAQFWADGPSSETPPGHWFTILNDVMDHPAFVRKFNGKGDVLDTLEYDAKAYLILGGAVHDAAIAAWGIKGYYDNGRPVTALRYMADRGQCTDSMLPHYDPAGVPLIPGRIELVEAGDPLEGTAGANIGKIKFYIWKGFDFIGNPMNDFAGVGWILAEDWWPYQRITFVTPPFAGYISGHSTFSRASAEALTLLTGDEYFPGGLGEYHIAANSNFLGLEKGPSVDVTLQWATYRDASDETSLSRIWGSIHPPVDDIPGRIIGIECGTGSYYKARDLYYNDDDGDGYYSYEDCDDHNPAIHPGAPDICDGLDNDCDGLIDKGYDMVTYYLDADGDGFGDPDISLDTCFSYQPMNFVDNALDCDDNNPEVHPGATEICDNLDNDCDGMIDDSLTMYTYYRDNDGDGFGTDGNPIVTCIDQVPGGFSTNALDCDDDNPEIYPGAMEICDNLDNDCDGMIDDSLTVYGFYLDADGDGFGTSDSVLFVCLNQVPNGFAEVDGDCDDNNPDVYPDAPEICDDLDNNCDGSVDEGLPLYIYYTDGDGDGYGNPDLPIMTCLFPSPFPYVDNGLDCNDDAPGINPGETEVFGDGIDNNCDGLVDSVSSTRNITLEAFSYPNPVHDVLNIQADFEGPMSMELSNANGSLIRSGEVLFSQGTARINFAEEVPGVYVLRLLDRIHQKLILLRVVKM
;
A
#
# COMPACT_ATOMS: atom_id res chain seq x y z
N ARG A 1 21.85 -2.92 -6.89
CA ARG A 1 22.77 -3.37 -7.99
C ARG A 1 22.30 -4.61 -8.76
N TRP A 2 21.93 -5.74 -8.14
CA TRP A 2 21.35 -6.88 -8.88
C TRP A 2 20.09 -6.50 -9.65
N ASN A 3 19.24 -5.63 -9.06
CA ASN A 3 18.11 -5.03 -9.75
C ASN A 3 18.50 -4.30 -11.04
N GLU A 4 19.47 -3.37 -10.99
CA GLU A 4 20.02 -2.70 -12.19
C GLU A 4 20.51 -3.67 -13.28
N LEU A 5 21.19 -4.75 -12.88
CA LEU A 5 21.65 -5.77 -13.80
C LEU A 5 20.48 -6.52 -14.45
N MET A 6 19.43 -6.82 -13.67
CA MET A 6 18.20 -7.41 -14.16
C MET A 6 17.45 -6.48 -15.13
N LEU A 7 17.28 -5.21 -14.77
CA LEU A 7 16.66 -4.19 -15.65
C LEU A 7 17.41 -4.07 -16.97
N GLN A 8 18.74 -4.05 -16.92
CA GLN A 8 19.56 -4.07 -18.12
C GLN A 8 19.40 -5.36 -18.93
N GLY A 9 19.28 -6.51 -18.27
CA GLY A 9 18.95 -7.77 -18.94
C GLY A 9 17.59 -7.69 -19.65
N ILE A 10 16.59 -7.07 -19.04
CA ILE A 10 15.26 -6.88 -19.64
C ILE A 10 15.34 -5.99 -20.89
N ARG A 11 16.10 -4.89 -20.84
CA ARG A 11 16.37 -4.01 -22.02
C ARG A 11 17.01 -4.76 -23.18
N GLU A 12 17.70 -5.86 -22.90
CA GLU A 12 18.43 -6.69 -23.84
C GLU A 12 17.67 -7.96 -24.27
N ASP A 13 16.50 -8.21 -23.68
CA ASP A 13 15.64 -9.38 -23.95
C ASP A 13 14.41 -9.00 -24.79
N PHE A 14 13.63 -10.01 -25.17
CA PHE A 14 12.33 -9.84 -25.78
C PHE A 14 11.39 -9.04 -24.87
N ALA A 15 10.67 -8.07 -25.43
CA ALA A 15 9.65 -7.34 -24.70
C ALA A 15 8.46 -8.27 -24.36
N ARG A 16 8.41 -8.75 -23.11
CA ARG A 16 7.41 -9.68 -22.58
C ARG A 16 6.96 -9.22 -21.18
N PRO A 17 6.08 -8.21 -21.09
CA PRO A 17 5.75 -7.58 -19.81
C PRO A 17 5.35 -8.56 -18.69
N PRO A 18 4.54 -9.61 -18.92
CA PRO A 18 4.16 -10.54 -17.85
C PRO A 18 5.34 -11.36 -17.33
N ALA A 19 6.17 -11.88 -18.24
CA ALA A 19 7.37 -12.63 -17.85
C ALA A 19 8.40 -11.74 -17.16
N ASN A 20 8.50 -10.46 -17.56
CA ASN A 20 9.40 -9.50 -16.95
C ASN A 20 8.94 -9.11 -15.55
N ALA A 21 7.65 -8.82 -15.35
CA ALA A 21 7.04 -8.59 -14.02
C ALA A 21 7.30 -9.76 -13.08
N ARG A 22 7.09 -10.99 -13.57
CA ARG A 22 7.37 -12.21 -12.82
C ARG A 22 8.85 -12.40 -12.49
N ASN A 23 9.76 -12.04 -13.40
CA ASN A 23 11.20 -12.10 -13.12
C ASN A 23 11.61 -11.10 -12.03
N LEU A 24 11.07 -9.88 -12.09
CA LEU A 24 11.26 -8.84 -11.06
C LEU A 24 10.80 -9.38 -9.70
N PHE A 25 9.59 -9.92 -9.62
CA PHE A 25 9.06 -10.52 -8.39
C PHE A 25 9.88 -11.70 -7.87
N HIS A 26 10.19 -12.69 -8.72
CA HIS A 26 10.93 -13.88 -8.28
C HIS A 26 12.32 -13.54 -7.74
N VAL A 27 13.01 -12.56 -8.34
CA VAL A 27 14.31 -12.11 -7.82
C VAL A 27 14.13 -11.34 -6.50
N SER A 28 13.12 -10.46 -6.39
CA SER A 28 12.80 -9.77 -5.15
C SER A 28 12.48 -10.74 -4.00
N MET A 29 11.64 -11.74 -4.26
CA MET A 29 11.31 -12.83 -3.33
C MET A 29 12.56 -13.59 -2.89
N ALA A 30 13.46 -13.94 -3.83
CA ALA A 30 14.71 -14.60 -3.49
C ALA A 30 15.63 -13.73 -2.61
N MET A 31 15.67 -12.43 -2.88
CA MET A 31 16.50 -11.50 -2.12
C MET A 31 15.93 -11.30 -0.72
N TYR A 32 14.62 -11.12 -0.59
CA TYR A 32 13.93 -11.03 0.69
C TYR A 32 14.10 -12.30 1.53
N ASP A 33 13.85 -13.48 0.99
CA ASP A 33 14.01 -14.73 1.74
C ASP A 33 15.47 -14.98 2.15
N ALA A 34 16.43 -14.62 1.31
CA ALA A 34 17.84 -14.67 1.68
C ALA A 34 18.19 -13.66 2.79
N TRP A 35 17.48 -12.54 2.89
CA TRP A 35 17.62 -11.57 3.98
C TRP A 35 17.01 -12.11 5.29
N ALA A 36 15.75 -12.55 5.21
CA ALA A 36 14.93 -13.02 6.33
C ALA A 36 15.48 -14.31 6.94
N ALA A 37 16.12 -15.19 6.15
CA ALA A 37 16.76 -16.40 6.65
C ALA A 37 17.86 -16.15 7.70
N TYR A 38 18.44 -14.95 7.72
CA TYR A 38 19.43 -14.51 8.70
C TYR A 38 18.89 -13.45 9.67
N ASP A 39 17.58 -13.21 9.68
CA ASP A 39 16.98 -12.32 10.64
C ASP A 39 17.00 -12.94 12.06
N THR A 40 17.43 -12.13 13.02
CA THR A 40 17.61 -12.56 14.42
C THR A 40 16.69 -11.82 15.37
N THR A 41 15.98 -10.79 14.91
CA THR A 41 14.98 -10.08 15.72
C THR A 41 13.74 -10.96 15.93
N GLY A 42 13.49 -11.90 15.02
CA GLY A 42 12.30 -12.75 15.05
C GLY A 42 11.04 -12.07 14.52
N THR A 43 11.16 -10.85 13.99
CA THR A 43 10.04 -10.06 13.48
C THR A 43 9.72 -10.37 12.02
N SER A 44 10.68 -10.93 11.25
CA SER A 44 10.48 -11.24 9.84
C SER A 44 10.34 -12.73 9.55
N GLU A 45 9.30 -13.08 8.80
CA GLU A 45 9.08 -14.39 8.22
C GLU A 45 9.57 -14.47 6.77
N THR A 46 10.04 -15.65 6.38
CA THR A 46 10.29 -15.97 4.97
C THR A 46 8.97 -16.06 4.19
N LEU A 47 8.98 -15.70 2.92
CA LEU A 47 7.85 -15.82 2.01
C LEU A 47 7.75 -17.22 1.39
N PHE A 48 8.85 -17.77 0.87
CA PHE A 48 8.86 -19.02 0.12
C PHE A 48 9.74 -20.10 0.75
N LEU A 49 10.89 -19.73 1.29
CA LEU A 49 11.81 -20.62 1.99
C LEU A 49 11.13 -21.19 3.24
N GLY A 50 10.98 -22.52 3.31
CA GLY A 50 10.22 -23.21 4.36
C GLY A 50 8.71 -23.26 4.14
N LYS A 51 8.20 -22.68 3.05
CA LYS A 51 6.77 -22.53 2.77
C LYS A 51 6.37 -23.18 1.44
N THR A 52 5.07 -23.28 1.21
CA THR A 52 4.47 -23.78 -0.04
C THR A 52 3.87 -22.62 -0.82
N LEU A 53 4.26 -22.46 -2.08
CA LEU A 53 3.63 -21.54 -3.02
C LEU A 53 3.05 -22.33 -4.19
N GLY A 54 1.75 -22.14 -4.44
CA GLY A 54 1.00 -22.96 -5.38
C GLY A 54 1.08 -24.44 -5.00
N THR A 55 1.74 -25.24 -5.85
CA THR A 55 1.90 -26.69 -5.65
C THR A 55 3.32 -27.10 -5.24
N TYR A 56 4.23 -26.15 -5.05
CA TYR A 56 5.64 -26.42 -4.77
C TYR A 56 6.04 -25.95 -3.38
N THR A 57 6.74 -26.82 -2.64
CA THR A 57 7.28 -26.50 -1.32
C THR A 57 8.80 -26.37 -1.36
N CYS A 58 9.34 -25.23 -0.95
CA CYS A 58 10.78 -25.07 -0.75
C CYS A 58 11.12 -25.43 0.70
N GLN A 59 11.66 -26.62 0.93
CA GLN A 59 11.95 -27.10 2.29
C GLN A 59 13.05 -26.27 2.95
N TYR A 60 12.95 -26.02 4.26
CA TYR A 60 13.97 -25.25 4.97
C TYR A 60 14.11 -25.71 6.41
N ASP A 61 15.32 -26.11 6.78
CA ASP A 61 15.65 -26.62 8.12
C ASP A 61 16.31 -25.57 9.02
N GLY A 62 16.37 -24.31 8.58
CA GLY A 62 17.14 -23.25 9.22
C GLY A 62 18.61 -23.21 8.77
N VAL A 63 19.22 -22.03 8.84
CA VAL A 63 20.65 -21.83 8.55
C VAL A 63 21.38 -21.40 9.83
N PRO A 64 22.60 -21.91 10.09
CA PRO A 64 23.42 -21.40 11.18
C PRO A 64 23.70 -19.89 11.04
N ILE A 65 23.49 -19.13 12.12
CA ILE A 65 23.73 -17.69 12.14
C ILE A 65 25.24 -17.40 12.22
N PRO A 66 25.83 -16.71 11.21
CA PRO A 66 27.25 -16.39 11.21
C PRO A 66 27.54 -15.12 12.04
N ALA A 67 28.82 -14.89 12.35
CA ALA A 67 29.24 -13.68 13.07
C ALA A 67 29.06 -12.38 12.25
N ASP A 68 29.15 -12.48 10.92
CA ASP A 68 28.93 -11.36 9.98
C ASP A 68 27.67 -11.64 9.16
N ILE A 69 26.53 -11.23 9.72
CA ILE A 69 25.19 -11.42 9.15
C ILE A 69 25.05 -10.65 7.84
N GLU A 70 25.56 -9.42 7.77
CA GLU A 70 25.42 -8.57 6.59
C GLU A 70 26.17 -9.16 5.39
N ALA A 71 27.42 -9.63 5.58
CA ALA A 71 28.16 -10.30 4.53
C ALA A 71 27.49 -11.61 4.08
N ALA A 72 26.86 -12.33 5.01
CA ALA A 72 26.11 -13.55 4.70
C ALA A 72 24.86 -13.25 3.86
N ARG A 73 24.05 -12.26 4.25
CA ARG A 73 22.88 -11.77 3.49
C ARG A 73 23.29 -11.37 2.07
N ARG A 74 24.30 -10.50 1.93
CA ARG A 74 24.81 -10.05 0.60
C ARG A 74 25.25 -11.22 -0.28
N LYS A 75 25.94 -12.21 0.30
CA LYS A 75 26.39 -13.40 -0.44
C LYS A 75 25.23 -14.31 -0.84
N ALA A 76 24.32 -14.64 0.07
CA ALA A 76 23.16 -15.48 -0.22
C ALA A 76 22.26 -14.86 -1.29
N MET A 77 21.92 -13.57 -1.15
CA MET A 77 21.17 -12.83 -2.16
C MET A 77 21.85 -12.87 -3.53
N SER A 78 23.18 -12.71 -3.57
CA SER A 78 23.92 -12.67 -4.83
C SER A 78 23.90 -14.01 -5.55
N TYR A 79 24.11 -15.11 -4.83
CA TYR A 79 24.02 -16.45 -5.43
C TYR A 79 22.58 -16.76 -5.88
N ALA A 80 21.56 -16.40 -5.09
CA ALA A 80 20.16 -16.62 -5.46
C ALA A 80 19.78 -15.83 -6.73
N ALA A 81 20.02 -14.52 -6.75
CA ALA A 81 19.78 -13.66 -7.89
C ALA A 81 20.53 -14.15 -9.13
N TYR A 82 21.82 -14.47 -9.01
CA TYR A 82 22.62 -14.98 -10.12
C TYR A 82 22.03 -16.26 -10.73
N ARG A 83 21.63 -17.24 -9.91
CA ARG A 83 21.08 -18.52 -10.43
C ARG A 83 19.79 -18.29 -11.19
N ILE A 84 18.89 -17.47 -10.64
CA ILE A 84 17.62 -17.11 -11.27
C ILE A 84 17.90 -16.38 -12.58
N LEU A 85 18.67 -15.30 -12.56
CA LEU A 85 18.92 -14.44 -13.71
C LEU A 85 19.62 -15.17 -14.86
N VAL A 86 20.65 -15.97 -14.58
CA VAL A 86 21.31 -16.79 -15.62
C VAL A 86 20.32 -17.76 -16.27
N ARG A 87 19.41 -18.36 -15.50
CA ARG A 87 18.34 -19.20 -16.05
C ARG A 87 17.38 -18.39 -16.92
N ARG A 88 16.88 -17.25 -16.42
CA ARG A 88 15.91 -16.38 -17.12
C ARG A 88 16.43 -15.90 -18.47
N PHE A 89 17.66 -15.42 -18.49
CA PHE A 89 18.23 -14.78 -19.67
C PHE A 89 18.98 -15.76 -20.60
N SER A 90 18.95 -17.07 -20.31
CA SER A 90 19.66 -18.08 -21.11
C SER A 90 19.15 -18.24 -22.55
N LEU A 91 17.90 -17.86 -22.80
CA LEU A 91 17.26 -17.91 -24.12
C LEU A 91 17.02 -16.52 -24.74
N SER A 92 17.53 -15.47 -24.10
CA SER A 92 17.38 -14.09 -24.57
C SER A 92 18.22 -13.84 -25.81
N PRO A 93 17.80 -12.93 -26.72
CA PRO A 93 18.57 -12.56 -27.90
C PRO A 93 20.04 -12.19 -27.63
N ASN A 94 20.29 -11.52 -26.49
CA ASN A 94 21.61 -11.06 -26.08
C ASN A 94 22.20 -11.84 -24.89
N ALA A 95 21.76 -13.09 -24.68
CA ALA A 95 22.14 -13.93 -23.53
C ALA A 95 23.64 -13.90 -23.18
N PHE A 96 24.53 -13.92 -24.19
CA PHE A 96 25.97 -13.87 -23.96
C PHE A 96 26.41 -12.60 -23.23
N ALA A 97 25.97 -11.43 -23.67
CA ALA A 97 26.35 -10.15 -23.07
C ALA A 97 25.74 -10.02 -21.66
N THR A 98 24.46 -10.36 -21.54
CA THR A 98 23.73 -10.31 -20.27
C THR A 98 24.34 -11.23 -19.21
N ILE A 99 24.61 -12.50 -19.55
CA ILE A 99 25.23 -13.47 -18.63
C ILE A 99 26.68 -13.10 -18.30
N THR A 100 27.44 -12.58 -19.27
CA THR A 100 28.81 -12.07 -19.00
C THR A 100 28.77 -10.96 -17.94
N ARG A 101 27.81 -10.03 -18.05
CA ARG A 101 27.65 -8.96 -17.06
C ARG A 101 27.34 -9.48 -15.64
N PHE A 102 26.56 -10.56 -15.53
CA PHE A 102 26.29 -11.21 -14.24
C PHE A 102 27.54 -11.92 -13.69
N ASN A 103 28.33 -12.56 -14.57
CA ASN A 103 29.60 -13.19 -14.19
C ASN A 103 30.61 -12.15 -13.69
N ASP A 104 30.77 -11.05 -14.43
CA ASP A 104 31.68 -9.96 -14.08
C ASP A 104 31.34 -9.38 -12.70
N TYR A 105 30.05 -9.24 -12.38
CA TYR A 105 29.62 -8.77 -11.07
C TYR A 105 29.88 -9.79 -9.96
N MET A 106 29.69 -11.09 -10.21
CA MET A 106 30.10 -12.13 -9.25
C MET A 106 31.62 -12.12 -9.01
N GLU A 107 32.43 -11.91 -10.05
CA GLU A 107 33.88 -11.78 -9.96
C GLU A 107 34.29 -10.52 -9.17
N GLU A 108 33.61 -9.39 -9.40
CA GLU A 108 33.80 -8.13 -8.65
C GLU A 108 33.55 -8.34 -7.15
N LEU A 109 32.54 -9.13 -6.78
CA LEU A 109 32.23 -9.51 -5.40
C LEU A 109 33.19 -10.56 -4.82
N GLY A 110 34.07 -11.16 -5.64
CA GLY A 110 34.98 -12.24 -5.24
C GLY A 110 34.28 -13.59 -5.05
N TYR A 111 33.15 -13.80 -5.72
CA TYR A 111 32.33 -15.02 -5.60
C TYR A 111 32.56 -15.98 -6.78
N ASP A 112 32.67 -17.28 -6.47
CA ASP A 112 32.88 -18.33 -7.46
C ASP A 112 31.54 -18.73 -8.11
N THR A 113 31.38 -18.41 -9.40
CA THR A 113 30.20 -18.78 -10.19
C THR A 113 30.05 -20.30 -10.35
N GLY A 114 31.14 -21.06 -10.24
CA GLY A 114 31.19 -22.53 -10.30
C GLY A 114 30.81 -23.25 -9.01
N ASN A 115 30.57 -22.53 -7.90
CA ASN A 115 30.11 -23.14 -6.66
C ASN A 115 28.60 -23.43 -6.71
N PHE A 116 28.21 -24.69 -6.93
CA PHE A 116 26.81 -25.14 -6.96
C PHE A 116 26.36 -25.87 -5.69
N SER A 117 27.10 -25.78 -4.59
CA SER A 117 26.68 -26.40 -3.33
C SER A 117 25.31 -25.87 -2.92
N THR A 118 24.44 -26.75 -2.41
CA THR A 118 23.15 -26.38 -1.79
C THR A 118 23.08 -26.83 -0.33
N ASP A 119 24.18 -27.35 0.22
CA ASP A 119 24.27 -27.72 1.62
C ASP A 119 24.54 -26.45 2.46
N TYR A 120 23.46 -25.78 2.83
CA TYR A 120 23.50 -24.59 3.71
C TYR A 120 23.55 -24.95 5.19
N THR A 121 23.37 -26.22 5.55
CA THR A 121 23.34 -26.67 6.96
C THR A 121 24.69 -26.49 7.67
N ASN A 122 25.78 -26.35 6.89
CA ASN A 122 27.12 -26.03 7.39
C ASN A 122 27.35 -24.53 7.63
N GLY A 123 26.37 -23.67 7.35
CA GLY A 123 26.46 -22.21 7.50
C GLY A 123 27.01 -21.46 6.30
N ASP A 124 27.21 -22.08 5.13
CA ASP A 124 27.66 -21.41 3.91
C ASP A 124 26.54 -20.58 3.25
N PRO A 125 26.64 -19.24 3.21
CA PRO A 125 25.61 -18.40 2.60
C PRO A 125 25.54 -18.55 1.07
N ALA A 126 26.64 -18.93 0.41
CA ALA A 126 26.60 -19.23 -1.03
C ALA A 126 25.72 -20.47 -1.30
N ALA A 127 25.80 -21.47 -0.41
CA ALA A 127 24.99 -22.66 -0.52
C ALA A 127 23.50 -22.39 -0.27
N LEU A 128 23.17 -21.50 0.69
CA LEU A 128 21.79 -21.05 0.90
C LEU A 128 21.25 -20.32 -0.32
N GLY A 129 22.02 -19.37 -0.86
CA GLY A 129 21.64 -18.62 -2.06
C GLY A 129 21.41 -19.53 -3.27
N ASN A 130 22.29 -20.51 -3.49
CA ASN A 130 22.10 -21.52 -4.52
C ASN A 130 20.82 -22.33 -4.32
N TYR A 131 20.59 -22.83 -3.09
CA TYR A 131 19.41 -23.63 -2.76
C TYR A 131 18.12 -22.87 -3.05
N LEU A 132 18.02 -21.63 -2.56
CA LEU A 132 16.87 -20.75 -2.79
C LEU A 132 16.68 -20.45 -4.28
N GLY A 133 17.76 -20.13 -5.00
CA GLY A 133 17.72 -19.93 -6.45
C GLY A 133 17.18 -21.15 -7.19
N TYR A 134 17.55 -22.37 -6.78
CA TYR A 134 17.01 -23.60 -7.35
C TYR A 134 15.56 -23.86 -6.98
N CYS A 135 15.15 -23.62 -5.74
CA CYS A 135 13.73 -23.69 -5.34
C CYS A 135 12.87 -22.85 -6.28
N ILE A 136 13.27 -21.60 -6.54
CA ILE A 136 12.54 -20.69 -7.43
C ILE A 136 12.53 -21.20 -8.87
N ILE A 137 13.65 -21.72 -9.39
CA ILE A 137 13.72 -22.31 -10.73
C ILE A 137 12.82 -23.55 -10.87
N PHE A 138 12.64 -24.33 -9.80
CA PHE A 138 11.77 -25.50 -9.84
C PHE A 138 10.30 -25.12 -9.73
N TYR A 139 9.95 -24.28 -8.76
CA TYR A 139 8.63 -23.67 -8.61
C TYR A 139 8.14 -23.02 -9.90
N SER A 140 9.04 -22.36 -10.62
CA SER A 140 8.70 -21.66 -11.85
C SER A 140 8.26 -22.56 -13.02
N ASN A 141 8.38 -23.90 -12.90
CA ASN A 141 7.82 -24.85 -13.86
C ASN A 141 6.40 -25.30 -13.50
N THR A 142 5.97 -25.06 -12.26
CA THR A 142 4.68 -25.50 -11.70
C THR A 142 3.72 -24.37 -11.41
N ASP A 143 4.17 -23.12 -11.51
CA ASP A 143 3.38 -21.93 -11.15
C ASP A 143 2.42 -21.45 -12.23
N GLY A 144 2.16 -22.25 -13.27
CA GLY A 144 1.21 -21.92 -14.33
C GLY A 144 1.76 -21.07 -15.49
N ALA A 145 2.99 -20.55 -15.42
CA ALA A 145 3.54 -19.67 -16.47
C ALA A 145 3.93 -20.40 -17.76
N ASN A 146 4.03 -21.73 -17.75
CA ASN A 146 4.50 -22.54 -18.89
C ASN A 146 5.93 -22.17 -19.37
N GLU A 147 6.79 -21.73 -18.45
CA GLU A 147 8.17 -21.30 -18.74
C GLU A 147 8.99 -22.36 -19.49
N GLN A 148 8.87 -23.64 -19.10
CA GLN A 148 9.62 -24.76 -19.69
C GLN A 148 9.41 -24.91 -21.21
N ASN A 149 8.27 -24.42 -21.71
CA ASN A 149 7.94 -24.41 -23.14
C ASN A 149 8.08 -23.01 -23.74
N ASN A 150 8.84 -22.12 -23.10
CA ASN A 150 9.04 -20.72 -23.51
C ASN A 150 7.72 -19.94 -23.62
N TYR A 151 6.80 -20.16 -22.67
CA TYR A 151 5.55 -19.42 -22.52
C TYR A 151 4.63 -19.48 -23.75
N ILE A 152 4.74 -20.55 -24.56
CA ILE A 152 3.86 -20.74 -25.71
C ILE A 152 2.41 -20.91 -25.23
N ASN A 153 1.47 -20.43 -26.05
CA ASN A 153 0.04 -20.58 -25.80
C ASN A 153 -0.33 -22.06 -25.81
N GLN A 154 -1.08 -22.50 -24.81
CA GLN A 154 -1.48 -23.90 -24.67
C GLN A 154 -2.79 -24.18 -25.40
N TYR A 155 -3.72 -23.22 -25.38
CA TYR A 155 -5.06 -23.40 -25.93
C TYR A 155 -5.67 -22.16 -26.60
N TYR A 156 -5.11 -20.96 -26.38
CA TYR A 156 -5.58 -19.78 -27.09
C TYR A 156 -5.26 -19.82 -28.59
N ALA A 157 -6.25 -19.45 -29.40
CA ALA A 157 -6.09 -19.16 -30.82
C ALA A 157 -6.92 -17.92 -31.20
N PRO A 158 -6.38 -16.99 -32.02
CA PRO A 158 -7.14 -15.83 -32.46
C PRO A 158 -8.27 -16.25 -33.39
N VAL A 159 -9.42 -15.57 -33.28
CA VAL A 159 -10.57 -15.78 -34.18
C VAL A 159 -10.30 -15.13 -35.54
N ASN A 160 -9.70 -13.94 -35.53
CA ASN A 160 -9.48 -13.17 -36.74
C ASN A 160 -8.20 -13.58 -37.48
N PRO A 161 -8.23 -13.64 -38.83
CA PRO A 161 -7.03 -13.71 -39.65
C PRO A 161 -6.12 -12.49 -39.45
N PRO A 162 -4.80 -12.62 -39.68
CA PRO A 162 -3.89 -11.48 -39.56
C PRO A 162 -4.19 -10.35 -40.54
N LEU A 163 -4.14 -9.10 -40.05
CA LEU A 163 -4.27 -7.89 -40.87
C LEU A 163 -2.91 -7.47 -41.46
N ASP A 164 -2.82 -7.42 -42.79
CA ASP A 164 -1.72 -6.76 -43.50
C ASP A 164 -1.99 -5.26 -43.56
N LEU A 165 -1.23 -4.46 -42.81
CA LEU A 165 -1.43 -3.02 -42.73
C LEU A 165 -1.12 -2.26 -44.03
N ASN A 166 -0.48 -2.90 -45.01
CA ASN A 166 -0.30 -2.35 -46.36
C ASN A 166 -1.55 -2.49 -47.23
N THR A 167 -2.53 -3.29 -46.80
CA THR A 167 -3.83 -3.37 -47.45
C THR A 167 -4.76 -2.29 -46.90
N LYS A 168 -5.67 -1.83 -47.77
CA LYS A 168 -6.65 -0.79 -47.45
C LYS A 168 -7.78 -1.41 -46.63
N GLY A 169 -8.08 -0.80 -45.49
CA GLY A 169 -9.18 -1.23 -44.63
C GLY A 169 -8.85 -2.51 -43.88
N ASP A 170 -9.88 -3.32 -43.60
CA ASP A 170 -9.77 -4.65 -43.01
C ASP A 170 -10.81 -5.62 -43.63
N PRO A 171 -10.56 -6.09 -44.86
CA PRO A 171 -11.49 -6.98 -45.56
C PRO A 171 -11.51 -8.42 -45.02
N THR A 172 -10.61 -8.76 -44.09
CA THR A 172 -10.39 -10.14 -43.62
C THR A 172 -10.96 -10.45 -42.26
N ILE A 173 -11.38 -9.43 -41.51
CA ILE A 173 -11.93 -9.58 -40.17
C ILE A 173 -13.20 -10.43 -40.15
N LEU A 174 -13.31 -11.27 -39.12
CA LEU A 174 -14.46 -12.14 -38.90
C LEU A 174 -15.32 -11.63 -37.74
N ASP A 175 -14.69 -11.08 -36.70
CA ASP A 175 -15.35 -10.53 -35.52
C ASP A 175 -14.55 -9.33 -34.97
N VAL A 176 -15.10 -8.12 -35.12
CA VAL A 176 -14.45 -6.87 -34.66
C VAL A 176 -14.31 -6.76 -33.15
N ASN A 177 -15.14 -7.48 -32.39
CA ASN A 177 -15.06 -7.49 -30.93
C ASN A 177 -13.92 -8.38 -30.43
N ARG A 178 -13.19 -9.05 -31.34
CA ARG A 178 -12.10 -9.97 -31.04
C ARG A 178 -10.75 -9.44 -31.54
N TRP A 179 -9.68 -9.76 -30.83
CA TRP A 179 -8.33 -9.33 -31.21
C TRP A 179 -7.95 -9.90 -32.57
N GLN A 180 -7.20 -9.10 -33.32
CA GLN A 180 -6.71 -9.44 -34.63
C GLN A 180 -5.19 -9.31 -34.65
N PRO A 181 -4.47 -10.40 -34.95
CA PRO A 181 -3.03 -10.32 -35.18
C PRO A 181 -2.69 -9.39 -36.33
N LEU A 182 -1.55 -8.72 -36.30
CA LEU A 182 -1.01 -8.02 -37.46
C LEU A 182 0.00 -8.89 -38.21
N ASP A 183 0.07 -8.75 -39.54
CA ASP A 183 1.15 -9.28 -40.37
C ASP A 183 2.08 -8.15 -40.83
N ARG A 184 3.33 -8.18 -40.35
CA ARG A 184 4.32 -7.13 -40.57
C ARG A 184 5.68 -7.75 -40.90
N PRO A 185 6.04 -7.91 -42.19
CA PRO A 185 7.35 -8.38 -42.59
C PRO A 185 8.50 -7.56 -41.96
N GLY A 186 9.49 -8.26 -41.41
CA GLY A 186 10.63 -7.66 -40.69
C GLY A 186 10.33 -7.23 -39.26
N ALA A 187 9.24 -7.75 -38.65
CA ALA A 187 8.80 -7.50 -37.28
C ALA A 187 9.98 -7.39 -36.29
N VAL A 188 10.00 -6.34 -35.47
CA VAL A 188 10.89 -6.21 -34.32
C VAL A 188 10.06 -5.79 -33.12
N ASP A 189 10.44 -6.25 -31.94
CA ASP A 189 9.81 -5.81 -30.70
C ASP A 189 10.27 -4.39 -30.28
N GLN A 190 9.84 -3.94 -29.10
CA GLN A 190 10.18 -2.62 -28.55
C GLN A 190 11.69 -2.43 -28.35
N ASN A 191 12.42 -3.50 -28.04
CA ASN A 191 13.87 -3.52 -27.84
C ASN A 191 14.66 -3.69 -29.15
N GLY A 192 13.96 -3.77 -30.29
CA GLY A 192 14.58 -3.89 -31.61
C GLY A 192 14.98 -5.32 -31.98
N ASN A 193 14.56 -6.32 -31.21
CA ASN A 193 14.83 -7.73 -31.50
C ASN A 193 13.91 -8.24 -32.61
N PRO A 194 14.41 -8.97 -33.62
CA PRO A 194 13.57 -9.58 -34.64
C PRO A 194 12.53 -10.54 -34.05
N ILE A 195 11.28 -10.37 -34.46
CA ILE A 195 10.15 -11.23 -34.09
C ILE A 195 9.45 -11.76 -35.37
N PRO A 196 8.57 -12.77 -35.28
CA PRO A 196 7.79 -13.25 -36.42
C PRO A 196 6.93 -12.15 -37.04
N ALA A 197 6.76 -12.19 -38.37
CA ALA A 197 5.98 -11.20 -39.10
C ALA A 197 4.51 -11.16 -38.66
N VAL A 198 3.89 -12.34 -38.55
CA VAL A 198 2.55 -12.48 -37.98
C VAL A 198 2.65 -12.49 -36.46
N GLN A 199 1.91 -11.59 -35.82
CA GLN A 199 1.82 -11.53 -34.38
C GLN A 199 1.21 -12.81 -33.81
N VAL A 200 1.75 -13.24 -32.66
CA VAL A 200 1.17 -14.29 -31.83
C VAL A 200 0.83 -13.65 -30.50
N PHE A 201 -0.37 -13.89 -29.97
CA PHE A 201 -0.76 -13.36 -28.67
C PHE A 201 0.26 -13.81 -27.63
N GLN A 202 0.96 -12.86 -27.01
CA GLN A 202 1.90 -13.16 -25.94
C GLN A 202 1.16 -13.48 -24.62
N MET A 203 1.27 -14.75 -24.18
CA MET A 203 0.88 -15.20 -22.84
C MET A 203 -0.61 -14.93 -22.47
N PRO A 204 -1.59 -15.21 -23.34
CA PRO A 204 -3.01 -14.92 -23.06
C PRO A 204 -3.54 -15.67 -21.82
N GLU A 205 -2.89 -16.74 -21.42
CA GLU A 205 -3.33 -17.64 -20.35
C GLU A 205 -2.69 -17.29 -19.00
N TRP A 206 -2.14 -16.07 -18.85
CA TRP A 206 -1.37 -15.66 -17.67
C TRP A 206 -2.19 -15.58 -16.38
N GLY A 207 -3.53 -15.56 -16.47
CA GLY A 207 -4.41 -15.71 -15.30
C GLY A 207 -4.20 -17.04 -14.57
N ASN A 208 -3.56 -18.03 -15.19
CA ASN A 208 -3.18 -19.30 -14.55
C ASN A 208 -1.94 -19.20 -13.66
N VAL A 209 -1.22 -18.07 -13.68
CA VAL A 209 -0.01 -17.91 -12.89
C VAL A 209 -0.35 -17.71 -11.41
N VAL A 210 0.41 -18.35 -10.53
CA VAL A 210 0.22 -18.24 -9.07
C VAL A 210 0.47 -16.78 -8.63
N PRO A 211 -0.51 -16.12 -7.98
CA PRO A 211 -0.37 -14.74 -7.51
C PRO A 211 0.44 -14.62 -6.22
N PHE A 212 0.83 -13.39 -5.88
CA PHE A 212 1.46 -13.03 -4.61
C PHE A 212 0.45 -12.66 -3.53
N ALA A 213 -0.40 -11.66 -3.80
CA ALA A 213 -1.37 -11.09 -2.88
C ALA A 213 -2.82 -11.28 -3.34
N LEU A 214 -3.09 -11.52 -4.63
CA LEU A 214 -4.44 -11.84 -5.11
C LEU A 214 -4.97 -13.12 -4.45
N LYS A 215 -6.22 -13.07 -4.00
CA LYS A 215 -6.86 -14.11 -3.21
C LYS A 215 -7.84 -14.94 -4.04
N PRO A 216 -8.26 -16.13 -3.59
CA PRO A 216 -9.26 -16.94 -4.28
C PRO A 216 -10.58 -16.20 -4.58
N GLU A 217 -11.02 -15.33 -3.68
CA GLU A 217 -12.21 -14.49 -3.78
C GLU A 217 -12.10 -13.39 -4.85
N ASP A 218 -10.88 -12.99 -5.21
CA ASP A 218 -10.66 -12.05 -6.31
C ASP A 218 -10.83 -12.71 -7.68
N LYS A 219 -10.96 -14.04 -7.75
CA LYS A 219 -10.83 -14.83 -8.98
C LYS A 219 -12.17 -15.41 -9.44
N ASP A 220 -12.61 -14.93 -10.59
CA ASP A 220 -13.65 -15.58 -11.38
C ASP A 220 -13.08 -16.68 -12.27
N THR A 221 -13.80 -17.79 -12.38
CA THR A 221 -13.46 -18.90 -13.29
C THR A 221 -14.47 -19.00 -14.41
N PHE A 222 -14.04 -18.64 -15.62
CA PHE A 222 -14.84 -18.77 -16.83
C PHE A 222 -14.44 -19.98 -17.66
N MET A 223 -15.36 -20.49 -18.47
CA MET A 223 -15.09 -21.59 -19.40
C MET A 223 -15.26 -21.14 -20.84
N ARG A 224 -14.20 -21.26 -21.65
CA ARG A 224 -14.23 -20.95 -23.09
C ARG A 224 -13.45 -22.01 -23.87
N ALA A 225 -14.12 -22.59 -24.87
CA ALA A 225 -13.60 -23.71 -25.68
C ALA A 225 -13.18 -24.95 -24.85
N GLY A 226 -13.89 -25.22 -23.74
CA GLY A 226 -13.61 -26.35 -22.86
C GLY A 226 -12.35 -26.19 -21.99
N GLN A 227 -11.84 -24.97 -21.87
CA GLN A 227 -10.71 -24.61 -21.02
C GLN A 227 -11.16 -23.58 -19.98
N ASN A 228 -10.58 -23.66 -18.79
CA ASN A 228 -10.79 -22.66 -17.74
C ASN A 228 -9.96 -21.42 -18.03
N TRP A 229 -10.53 -20.27 -17.70
CA TRP A 229 -9.92 -18.95 -17.75
C TRP A 229 -10.11 -18.31 -16.39
N TYR A 230 -9.01 -18.04 -15.72
CA TYR A 230 -9.03 -17.32 -14.45
C TYR A 230 -8.89 -15.83 -14.71
N VAL A 231 -9.83 -15.08 -14.17
CA VAL A 231 -9.93 -13.63 -14.34
C VAL A 231 -10.00 -13.04 -12.94
N TYR A 232 -8.98 -12.26 -12.58
CA TYR A 232 -8.91 -11.63 -11.27
C TYR A 232 -9.46 -10.20 -11.35
N HIS A 233 -10.26 -9.81 -10.35
CA HIS A 233 -10.97 -8.54 -10.29
C HIS A 233 -11.73 -8.24 -11.59
N ASP A 234 -12.62 -9.15 -12.01
CA ASP A 234 -13.29 -9.05 -13.31
C ASP A 234 -14.09 -7.73 -13.46
N PRO A 235 -13.71 -6.83 -14.39
CA PRO A 235 -14.46 -5.60 -14.63
C PRO A 235 -15.73 -5.81 -15.47
N GLY A 236 -15.99 -7.05 -15.89
CA GLY A 236 -17.05 -7.39 -16.84
C GLY A 236 -16.65 -7.14 -18.30
N PRO A 237 -17.53 -7.50 -19.24
CA PRO A 237 -17.24 -7.41 -20.67
C PRO A 237 -17.07 -5.96 -21.14
N PRO A 238 -16.11 -5.69 -22.07
CA PRO A 238 -15.99 -4.37 -22.67
C PRO A 238 -17.20 -4.06 -23.55
N PRO A 239 -17.46 -2.78 -23.86
CA PRO A 239 -18.41 -2.39 -24.89
C PRO A 239 -18.14 -3.13 -26.20
N MET A 240 -19.19 -3.58 -26.87
CA MET A 240 -19.12 -4.32 -28.13
C MET A 240 -19.84 -3.57 -29.25
N LEU A 241 -19.36 -3.75 -30.48
CA LEU A 241 -20.07 -3.32 -31.69
C LEU A 241 -21.10 -4.39 -32.07
N ASP A 242 -22.37 -4.01 -32.16
CA ASP A 242 -23.39 -4.82 -32.82
C ASP A 242 -23.23 -4.68 -34.35
N THR A 243 -22.99 -5.80 -35.01
CA THR A 243 -22.84 -5.88 -36.46
C THR A 243 -24.16 -6.29 -37.16
N SER A 244 -25.24 -6.46 -36.40
CA SER A 244 -26.58 -6.79 -36.88
C SER A 244 -27.33 -5.55 -37.40
N ALA A 245 -28.28 -5.75 -38.31
CA ALA A 245 -28.97 -4.65 -39.00
C ALA A 245 -30.08 -3.96 -38.18
N ASN A 246 -30.38 -4.38 -36.94
CA ASN A 246 -31.66 -4.08 -36.26
C ASN A 246 -31.62 -3.47 -34.84
N GLY A 247 -30.50 -3.05 -34.26
CA GLY A 247 -30.55 -2.34 -32.97
C GLY A 247 -29.21 -1.95 -32.37
N ASP A 248 -29.19 -0.80 -31.68
CA ASP A 248 -28.05 -0.16 -31.01
C ASP A 248 -27.96 -0.62 -29.54
N PRO A 249 -26.79 -1.11 -29.10
CA PRO A 249 -26.05 -0.43 -28.03
C PRO A 249 -24.53 -0.40 -28.32
N SER A 250 -24.14 0.11 -29.49
CA SER A 250 -22.74 0.27 -29.92
C SER A 250 -22.16 1.65 -29.66
N GLU A 251 -22.96 2.56 -29.10
CA GLU A 251 -22.55 3.95 -28.86
C GLU A 251 -21.27 4.03 -28.02
N ALA A 252 -21.20 3.28 -26.92
CA ALA A 252 -20.03 3.22 -26.06
C ALA A 252 -18.78 2.71 -26.79
N PHE A 253 -18.92 1.68 -27.62
CA PHE A 253 -17.83 1.18 -28.47
C PHE A 253 -17.33 2.27 -29.42
N LYS A 254 -18.24 2.86 -30.20
CA LYS A 254 -17.91 3.87 -31.21
C LYS A 254 -17.27 5.10 -30.58
N TRP A 255 -17.81 5.60 -29.47
CA TRP A 255 -17.28 6.76 -28.78
C TRP A 255 -15.85 6.51 -28.28
N ASN A 256 -15.61 5.36 -27.64
CA ASN A 256 -14.29 4.98 -27.13
C ASN A 256 -13.22 4.95 -28.22
N PHE A 257 -13.51 4.28 -29.35
CA PHE A 257 -12.55 4.18 -30.45
C PHE A 257 -12.39 5.49 -31.22
N THR A 258 -13.46 6.27 -31.42
CA THR A 258 -13.35 7.55 -32.13
C THR A 258 -12.68 8.66 -31.31
N LEU A 259 -12.68 8.57 -29.98
CA LEU A 259 -11.85 9.42 -29.13
C LEU A 259 -10.36 9.23 -29.44
N VAL A 260 -9.90 7.99 -29.69
CA VAL A 260 -8.52 7.71 -30.11
C VAL A 260 -8.17 8.47 -31.40
N ALA A 261 -9.06 8.45 -32.39
CA ALA A 261 -8.87 9.20 -33.62
C ALA A 261 -8.84 10.72 -33.37
N SER A 262 -9.70 11.22 -32.47
CA SER A 262 -9.71 12.64 -32.07
C SER A 262 -8.39 13.06 -31.41
N TRP A 263 -7.88 12.29 -30.45
CA TRP A 263 -6.65 12.61 -29.72
C TRP A 263 -5.39 12.49 -30.56
N ASN A 264 -5.36 11.56 -31.53
CA ASN A 264 -4.25 11.47 -32.47
C ASN A 264 -4.12 12.75 -33.34
N SER A 265 -5.20 13.53 -33.51
CA SER A 265 -5.11 14.85 -34.15
C SER A 265 -4.28 15.90 -33.38
N HIS A 266 -3.90 15.62 -32.12
CA HIS A 266 -3.09 16.51 -31.28
C HIS A 266 -1.58 16.37 -31.50
N LEU A 267 -1.14 15.40 -32.31
CA LEU A 267 0.28 15.05 -32.48
C LEU A 267 1.07 16.04 -33.36
N ASP A 268 0.47 17.14 -33.81
CA ASP A 268 1.16 18.14 -34.63
C ASP A 268 1.82 19.21 -33.76
N PRO A 269 3.16 19.32 -33.71
CA PRO A 269 3.83 20.36 -32.94
C PRO A 269 3.61 21.77 -33.50
N THR A 270 3.02 21.89 -34.69
CA THR A 270 2.83 23.17 -35.41
C THR A 270 1.39 23.68 -35.41
N ASP A 271 0.47 23.02 -34.70
CA ASP A 271 -0.94 23.42 -34.66
C ASP A 271 -1.22 24.70 -33.85
N GLY A 272 -0.19 25.24 -33.19
CA GLY A 272 -0.24 26.51 -32.45
C GLY A 272 -0.82 26.41 -31.04
N VAL A 273 -1.17 25.22 -30.56
CA VAL A 273 -1.67 25.02 -29.19
C VAL A 273 -0.51 24.73 -28.24
N MET A 274 -0.42 25.52 -27.17
CA MET A 274 0.56 25.38 -26.10
C MET A 274 -0.13 24.90 -24.83
N TRP A 275 0.48 23.97 -24.10
CA TRP A 275 0.05 23.54 -22.77
C TRP A 275 1.11 23.85 -21.75
N ASP A 276 0.67 24.32 -20.57
CA ASP A 276 1.49 24.24 -19.36
C ASP A 276 1.46 22.79 -18.88
N ILE A 277 2.59 22.11 -18.97
CA ILE A 277 2.72 20.69 -18.61
C ILE A 277 3.30 20.47 -17.22
N SER A 278 3.56 21.56 -16.49
CA SER A 278 4.08 21.47 -15.12
C SER A 278 3.02 20.96 -14.14
N PRO A 279 3.42 20.52 -12.92
CA PRO A 279 2.49 20.16 -11.87
C PRO A 279 1.57 21.31 -11.45
N ALA A 280 1.85 22.57 -11.84
CA ALA A 280 0.96 23.71 -11.60
C ALA A 280 -0.38 23.58 -12.33
N SER A 281 -0.40 22.87 -13.47
CA SER A 281 -1.54 22.81 -14.39
C SER A 281 -2.01 21.39 -14.71
N ILE A 282 -1.15 20.38 -14.57
CA ILE A 282 -1.47 18.97 -14.84
C ILE A 282 -1.31 18.14 -13.57
N GLY A 283 -2.15 17.11 -13.41
CA GLY A 283 -2.18 16.24 -12.24
C GLY A 283 -3.28 16.62 -11.23
N ASN A 284 -3.14 16.12 -10.01
CA ASN A 284 -4.08 16.31 -8.90
C ASN A 284 -5.52 15.89 -9.25
N ASN A 285 -5.65 14.76 -9.94
CA ASN A 285 -6.95 14.21 -10.26
C ASN A 285 -7.32 13.14 -9.24
N GLN A 286 -8.50 13.26 -8.63
CA GLN A 286 -8.98 12.32 -7.61
C GLN A 286 -10.08 11.40 -8.12
N THR A 287 -10.23 10.29 -7.40
CA THR A 287 -11.36 9.35 -7.46
C THR A 287 -12.67 10.04 -7.01
N PRO A 288 -13.85 9.50 -7.38
CA PRO A 288 -14.09 8.22 -8.05
C PRO A 288 -13.81 8.24 -9.56
N PHE A 289 -13.32 7.11 -10.08
CA PHE A 289 -13.18 6.89 -11.52
C PHE A 289 -14.55 6.65 -12.19
N PRO A 290 -14.70 6.98 -13.49
CA PRO A 290 -15.97 6.81 -14.18
C PRO A 290 -16.33 5.32 -14.34
N GLN A 291 -17.60 4.98 -14.11
CA GLN A 291 -18.13 3.62 -14.23
C GLN A 291 -19.10 3.48 -15.41
N THR A 292 -19.76 4.57 -15.81
CA THR A 292 -20.73 4.58 -16.93
C THR A 292 -20.20 5.36 -18.13
N ILE A 293 -20.68 5.05 -19.34
CA ILE A 293 -20.24 5.76 -20.56
C ILE A 293 -20.43 7.28 -20.50
N ASP A 294 -21.47 7.76 -19.81
CA ASP A 294 -21.69 9.20 -19.65
C ASP A 294 -20.67 9.84 -18.70
N GLU A 295 -20.25 9.13 -17.66
CA GLU A 295 -19.14 9.55 -16.81
C GLU A 295 -17.81 9.53 -17.56
N TYR A 296 -17.56 8.53 -18.43
CA TYR A 296 -16.38 8.53 -19.30
C TYR A 296 -16.36 9.75 -20.22
N LYS A 297 -17.52 10.11 -20.81
CA LYS A 297 -17.66 11.32 -21.63
C LYS A 297 -17.42 12.61 -20.86
N ALA A 298 -17.79 12.65 -19.58
CA ALA A 298 -17.52 13.78 -18.70
C ALA A 298 -16.04 13.84 -18.28
N PHE A 299 -15.43 12.67 -18.06
CA PHE A 299 -14.05 12.52 -17.60
C PHE A 299 -13.03 12.82 -18.70
N TYR A 300 -13.19 12.27 -19.90
CA TYR A 300 -12.23 12.48 -21.00
C TYR A 300 -12.65 13.64 -21.90
N LYS A 301 -11.75 14.61 -22.09
CA LYS A 301 -11.99 15.75 -22.98
C LYS A 301 -11.84 15.34 -24.44
N PHE A 302 -12.97 15.06 -25.10
CA PHE A 302 -13.01 14.49 -26.44
C PHE A 302 -12.19 15.29 -27.48
N ASN A 303 -12.33 16.62 -27.51
CA ASN A 303 -11.67 17.48 -28.51
C ASN A 303 -10.35 18.07 -28.03
N ASP A 304 -10.24 18.34 -26.73
CA ASP A 304 -9.14 19.12 -26.17
C ASP A 304 -8.00 18.26 -25.63
N GLY A 305 -8.22 16.96 -25.41
CA GLY A 305 -7.20 16.07 -24.86
C GLY A 305 -7.13 16.15 -23.33
N GLY A 306 -6.63 15.07 -22.72
CA GLY A 306 -6.56 14.95 -21.27
C GLY A 306 -7.93 14.76 -20.60
N ILE A 307 -7.97 15.03 -19.30
CA ILE A 307 -9.13 14.72 -18.45
C ILE A 307 -9.71 15.98 -17.81
N THR A 308 -10.99 15.92 -17.47
CA THR A 308 -11.67 16.88 -16.60
C THR A 308 -11.28 16.60 -15.15
N GLY A 309 -11.11 17.64 -14.33
CA GLY A 309 -10.74 17.48 -12.92
C GLY A 309 -9.23 17.51 -12.64
N ALA A 310 -8.36 17.41 -13.66
CA ALA A 310 -6.94 17.71 -13.52
C ALA A 310 -6.76 19.21 -13.24
N THR A 311 -6.60 19.55 -11.97
CA THR A 311 -6.49 20.94 -11.47
C THR A 311 -5.05 21.40 -11.29
N GLY A 312 -4.10 20.47 -11.30
CA GLY A 312 -2.73 20.74 -10.88
C GLY A 312 -2.62 21.07 -9.39
N ARG A 313 -1.41 21.39 -8.94
CA ARG A 313 -1.06 21.80 -7.58
C ARG A 313 -0.33 23.13 -7.65
N THR A 314 -0.79 24.14 -6.93
CA THR A 314 -0.14 25.46 -7.00
C THR A 314 1.21 25.48 -6.29
N LEU A 315 1.38 24.74 -5.19
CA LEU A 315 2.58 24.75 -4.35
C LEU A 315 3.18 23.35 -4.23
N ASN A 316 4.51 23.29 -4.20
CA ASN A 316 5.25 22.09 -3.81
C ASN A 316 5.19 21.95 -2.27
N PRO A 317 4.71 20.82 -1.73
CA PRO A 317 4.50 20.64 -0.28
C PRO A 317 5.80 20.48 0.52
N ARG A 318 6.92 20.18 -0.14
CA ARG A 318 8.24 20.00 0.50
C ARG A 318 9.03 21.31 0.55
N THR A 319 8.83 22.20 -0.42
CA THR A 319 9.58 23.48 -0.50
C THR A 319 8.74 24.71 -0.15
N GLY A 320 7.40 24.60 -0.16
CA GLY A 320 6.47 25.72 -0.01
C GLY A 320 6.49 26.71 -1.18
N GLN A 321 7.24 26.44 -2.25
CA GLN A 321 7.34 27.29 -3.43
C GLN A 321 6.33 26.87 -4.51
N PRO A 322 5.86 27.80 -5.36
CA PRO A 322 5.01 27.44 -6.48
C PRO A 322 5.75 26.61 -7.53
N TYR A 323 5.07 25.64 -8.14
CA TYR A 323 5.62 24.95 -9.31
C TYR A 323 5.78 25.93 -10.47
N THR A 324 6.90 25.84 -11.18
CA THR A 324 7.20 26.75 -12.30
C THR A 324 6.45 26.28 -13.54
N PRO A 325 5.61 27.13 -14.17
CA PRO A 325 4.92 26.76 -15.42
C PRO A 325 5.88 26.38 -16.55
N GLU A 326 5.54 25.33 -17.30
CA GLU A 326 6.32 24.85 -18.44
C GLU A 326 5.42 24.80 -19.69
N PHE A 327 5.46 25.85 -20.51
CA PHE A 327 4.65 25.93 -21.72
C PHE A 327 5.36 25.29 -22.92
N VAL A 328 4.82 24.17 -23.42
CA VAL A 328 5.31 23.46 -24.61
C VAL A 328 4.21 23.28 -25.66
N PRO A 329 4.55 23.11 -26.95
CA PRO A 329 3.56 22.74 -27.96
C PRO A 329 2.89 21.41 -27.58
N ARG A 330 1.56 21.33 -27.63
CA ARG A 330 0.87 20.09 -27.25
C ARG A 330 1.32 18.88 -28.08
N GLY A 331 1.64 19.10 -29.36
CA GLY A 331 2.15 18.05 -30.23
C GLY A 331 3.53 17.54 -29.82
N ASP A 332 4.37 18.36 -29.20
CA ASP A 332 5.63 17.85 -28.62
C ASP A 332 5.37 17.02 -27.38
N TYR A 333 4.56 17.53 -26.45
CA TYR A 333 4.22 16.80 -25.22
C TYR A 333 3.55 15.45 -25.49
N THR A 334 2.48 15.42 -26.28
CA THR A 334 1.72 14.19 -26.56
C THR A 334 2.54 13.12 -27.28
N ARG A 335 3.45 13.52 -28.19
CA ARG A 335 4.39 12.59 -28.84
C ARG A 335 5.47 12.08 -27.89
N VAL A 336 6.01 12.96 -27.03
CA VAL A 336 6.98 12.58 -25.99
C VAL A 336 6.35 11.60 -25.02
N LEU A 337 5.15 11.88 -24.49
CA LEU A 337 4.42 10.97 -23.60
C LEU A 337 4.21 9.59 -24.20
N ALA A 338 3.73 9.55 -25.46
CA ALA A 338 3.48 8.29 -26.15
C ALA A 338 4.74 7.42 -26.23
N GLN A 339 5.92 8.02 -26.39
CA GLN A 339 7.20 7.31 -26.50
C GLN A 339 7.87 7.03 -25.15
N PHE A 340 7.84 7.96 -24.20
CA PHE A 340 8.43 7.80 -22.86
C PHE A 340 7.80 6.62 -22.12
N TRP A 341 6.47 6.61 -22.02
CA TRP A 341 5.73 5.54 -21.35
C TRP A 341 5.56 4.28 -22.20
N ALA A 342 6.01 4.30 -23.48
CA ALA A 342 6.23 3.07 -24.25
C ALA A 342 7.66 2.53 -24.08
N ASP A 343 8.44 3.18 -23.21
CA ASP A 343 9.82 2.91 -22.82
C ASP A 343 10.84 3.02 -23.97
N GLY A 344 10.54 3.83 -25.00
CA GLY A 344 11.46 4.16 -26.08
C GLY A 344 12.11 2.96 -26.79
N PRO A 345 13.27 3.14 -27.45
CA PRO A 345 14.03 2.05 -28.10
C PRO A 345 14.80 1.11 -27.16
N SER A 346 14.72 1.29 -25.84
CA SER A 346 15.54 0.56 -24.86
C SER A 346 14.70 0.30 -23.61
N SER A 347 13.67 -0.50 -23.79
CA SER A 347 12.58 -0.69 -22.84
C SER A 347 12.94 -1.75 -21.80
N GLU A 348 12.92 -1.37 -20.52
CA GLU A 348 12.80 -2.31 -19.41
C GLU A 348 11.36 -2.86 -19.22
N THR A 349 10.47 -2.61 -20.19
CA THR A 349 9.01 -2.82 -20.13
C THR A 349 8.33 -2.04 -19.00
N PRO A 350 7.00 -1.84 -19.04
CA PRO A 350 6.30 -1.07 -18.02
C PRO A 350 6.60 -1.48 -16.57
N PRO A 351 6.64 -2.78 -16.19
CA PRO A 351 6.98 -3.15 -14.82
C PRO A 351 8.42 -2.77 -14.44
N GLY A 352 9.38 -2.88 -15.38
CA GLY A 352 10.76 -2.48 -15.10
C GLY A 352 10.92 -0.98 -14.97
N HIS A 353 10.16 -0.19 -15.73
CA HIS A 353 10.21 1.29 -15.67
C HIS A 353 9.93 1.76 -14.23
N TRP A 354 8.94 1.17 -13.56
CA TRP A 354 8.62 1.49 -12.18
C TRP A 354 9.69 1.06 -11.17
N PHE A 355 10.47 0.02 -11.47
CA PHE A 355 11.66 -0.32 -10.68
C PHE A 355 12.78 0.70 -10.87
N THR A 356 12.97 1.25 -12.08
CA THR A 356 13.90 2.37 -12.31
C THR A 356 13.46 3.59 -11.51
N ILE A 357 12.17 3.92 -11.53
CA ILE A 357 11.60 5.01 -10.71
C ILE A 357 11.84 4.77 -9.22
N LEU A 358 11.59 3.55 -8.73
CA LEU A 358 11.87 3.21 -7.33
C LEU A 358 13.35 3.38 -6.98
N ASN A 359 14.27 2.97 -7.87
CA ASN A 359 15.70 3.19 -7.66
C ASN A 359 16.03 4.69 -7.57
N ASP A 360 15.50 5.50 -8.48
CA ASP A 360 15.69 6.96 -8.47
C ASP A 360 15.13 7.60 -7.19
N VAL A 361 13.96 7.14 -6.71
CA VAL A 361 13.36 7.56 -5.43
C VAL A 361 14.28 7.21 -4.26
N MET A 362 14.76 5.97 -4.18
CA MET A 362 15.60 5.50 -3.08
C MET A 362 17.01 6.12 -3.07
N ASP A 363 17.51 6.50 -4.24
CA ASP A 363 18.80 7.18 -4.41
C ASP A 363 18.69 8.70 -4.22
N HIS A 364 17.48 9.26 -4.17
CA HIS A 364 17.28 10.69 -4.01
C HIS A 364 17.79 11.18 -2.64
N PRO A 365 18.55 12.29 -2.56
CA PRO A 365 19.17 12.75 -1.30
C PRO A 365 18.19 13.11 -0.18
N ALA A 366 16.96 13.48 -0.53
CA ALA A 366 15.90 13.81 0.44
C ALA A 366 15.11 12.58 0.91
N PHE A 367 15.38 11.38 0.36
CA PHE A 367 14.67 10.17 0.73
C PHE A 367 15.22 9.57 2.01
N VAL A 368 14.32 9.21 2.93
CA VAL A 368 14.66 8.57 4.21
C VAL A 368 14.04 7.18 4.21
N ARG A 369 14.85 6.15 4.51
CA ARG A 369 14.46 4.73 4.49
C ARG A 369 13.65 4.33 5.72
N LYS A 370 12.47 4.91 5.85
CA LYS A 370 11.47 4.57 6.87
C LYS A 370 10.34 3.79 6.23
N PHE A 371 9.94 2.68 6.85
CA PHE A 371 8.82 1.90 6.33
C PHE A 371 7.53 2.70 6.52
N ASN A 372 6.76 2.92 5.44
CA ASN A 372 5.58 3.77 5.46
C ASN A 372 5.85 5.19 5.98
N GLY A 373 7.09 5.68 5.83
CA GLY A 373 7.50 7.00 6.34
C GLY A 373 7.54 7.12 7.87
N LYS A 374 7.26 6.03 8.61
CA LYS A 374 7.17 5.97 10.08
C LYS A 374 8.31 5.15 10.69
N GLY A 375 8.42 5.21 12.02
CA GLY A 375 9.36 4.40 12.79
C GLY A 375 10.83 4.73 12.54
N ASP A 376 11.67 3.73 12.84
CA ASP A 376 13.11 3.81 12.70
C ASP A 376 13.60 3.82 11.26
N VAL A 377 14.76 4.43 11.05
CA VAL A 377 15.47 4.36 9.76
C VAL A 377 16.04 2.96 9.60
N LEU A 378 15.56 2.25 8.58
CA LEU A 378 16.00 0.89 8.28
C LEU A 378 17.40 0.88 7.64
N ASP A 379 18.12 -0.22 7.84
CA ASP A 379 19.33 -0.50 7.08
C ASP A 379 19.02 -0.48 5.58
N THR A 380 19.99 -0.06 4.78
CA THR A 380 19.82 0.07 3.32
C THR A 380 19.46 -1.28 2.68
N LEU A 381 20.11 -2.38 3.09
CA LEU A 381 19.86 -3.68 2.47
C LEU A 381 18.49 -4.24 2.85
N GLU A 382 18.05 -3.97 4.07
CA GLU A 382 16.71 -4.33 4.55
C GLU A 382 15.62 -3.56 3.79
N TYR A 383 15.73 -2.22 3.72
CA TYR A 383 14.76 -1.39 3.02
C TYR A 383 14.64 -1.81 1.56
N ASP A 384 15.76 -1.96 0.86
CA ASP A 384 15.78 -2.36 -0.55
C ASP A 384 15.11 -3.73 -0.76
N ALA A 385 15.36 -4.71 0.12
CA ALA A 385 14.75 -6.04 0.02
C ALA A 385 13.22 -5.99 0.21
N LYS A 386 12.73 -5.26 1.22
CA LYS A 386 11.30 -5.05 1.47
C LYS A 386 10.62 -4.26 0.33
N ALA A 387 11.24 -3.17 -0.11
CA ALA A 387 10.76 -2.31 -1.18
C ALA A 387 10.60 -3.05 -2.51
N TYR A 388 11.63 -3.82 -2.91
CA TYR A 388 11.58 -4.60 -4.15
C TYR A 388 10.60 -5.76 -4.07
N LEU A 389 10.36 -6.34 -2.89
CA LEU A 389 9.32 -7.35 -2.71
C LEU A 389 7.93 -6.76 -2.94
N ILE A 390 7.63 -5.62 -2.29
CA ILE A 390 6.35 -4.92 -2.43
C ILE A 390 6.09 -4.54 -3.90
N LEU A 391 7.04 -3.87 -4.55
CA LEU A 391 6.84 -3.44 -5.94
C LEU A 391 6.81 -4.64 -6.89
N GLY A 392 7.67 -5.64 -6.65
CA GLY A 392 7.70 -6.88 -7.43
C GLY A 392 6.38 -7.63 -7.38
N GLY A 393 5.81 -7.80 -6.18
CA GLY A 393 4.51 -8.41 -5.98
C GLY A 393 3.39 -7.65 -6.68
N ALA A 394 3.38 -6.32 -6.55
CA ALA A 394 2.38 -5.44 -7.15
C ALA A 394 2.34 -5.57 -8.68
N VAL A 395 3.52 -5.54 -9.32
CA VAL A 395 3.59 -5.70 -10.79
C VAL A 395 3.34 -7.15 -11.23
N HIS A 396 3.67 -8.15 -10.42
CA HIS A 396 3.38 -9.55 -10.73
C HIS A 396 1.88 -9.82 -10.74
N ASP A 397 1.16 -9.36 -9.72
CA ASP A 397 -0.29 -9.50 -9.61
C ASP A 397 -1.03 -8.67 -10.67
N ALA A 398 -0.55 -7.45 -10.92
CA ALA A 398 -1.06 -6.63 -12.04
C ALA A 398 -0.92 -7.34 -13.39
N ALA A 399 0.15 -8.11 -13.61
CA ALA A 399 0.31 -8.90 -14.83
C ALA A 399 -0.73 -10.03 -14.91
N ILE A 400 -0.95 -10.73 -13.81
CA ILE A 400 -1.93 -11.84 -13.71
C ILE A 400 -3.33 -11.34 -14.01
N ALA A 401 -3.77 -10.28 -13.33
CA ALA A 401 -5.10 -9.71 -13.54
C ALA A 401 -5.26 -9.18 -14.97
N ALA A 402 -4.34 -8.33 -15.44
CA ALA A 402 -4.46 -7.72 -16.76
C ALA A 402 -4.41 -8.75 -17.90
N TRP A 403 -3.50 -9.73 -17.85
CA TRP A 403 -3.42 -10.74 -18.93
C TRP A 403 -4.51 -11.81 -18.84
N GLY A 404 -5.01 -12.15 -17.64
CA GLY A 404 -6.20 -12.99 -17.49
C GLY A 404 -7.41 -12.39 -18.19
N ILE A 405 -7.67 -11.10 -17.95
CA ILE A 405 -8.74 -10.31 -18.58
C ILE A 405 -8.52 -10.20 -20.10
N LYS A 406 -7.32 -9.81 -20.54
CA LYS A 406 -6.97 -9.71 -21.96
C LYS A 406 -7.15 -11.03 -22.70
N GLY A 407 -6.72 -12.12 -22.08
CA GLY A 407 -6.85 -13.46 -22.62
C GLY A 407 -8.32 -13.84 -22.80
N TYR A 408 -9.12 -13.68 -21.73
CA TYR A 408 -10.51 -14.12 -21.71
C TYR A 408 -11.43 -13.25 -22.58
N TYR A 409 -11.39 -11.92 -22.46
CA TYR A 409 -12.23 -11.03 -23.26
C TYR A 409 -11.73 -10.86 -24.68
N ASP A 410 -10.42 -10.98 -24.90
CA ASP A 410 -9.80 -11.03 -26.22
C ASP A 410 -10.23 -9.85 -27.12
N ASN A 411 -10.31 -8.63 -26.57
CA ASN A 411 -10.89 -7.48 -27.26
C ASN A 411 -9.97 -6.88 -28.34
N GLY A 412 -10.58 -6.32 -29.39
CA GLY A 412 -9.93 -5.66 -30.53
C GLY A 412 -9.07 -4.44 -30.16
N ARG A 413 -8.16 -4.05 -31.07
CA ARG A 413 -7.32 -2.85 -30.94
C ARG A 413 -7.85 -1.69 -31.79
N PRO A 414 -7.49 -0.43 -31.50
CA PRO A 414 -7.96 0.72 -32.27
C PRO A 414 -7.73 0.63 -33.78
N VAL A 415 -6.57 0.12 -34.21
CA VAL A 415 -6.26 -0.04 -35.64
C VAL A 415 -7.28 -0.92 -36.37
N THR A 416 -7.69 -2.03 -35.76
CA THR A 416 -8.70 -2.94 -36.30
C THR A 416 -10.09 -2.31 -36.24
N ALA A 417 -10.50 -1.80 -35.07
CA ALA A 417 -11.83 -1.25 -34.87
C ALA A 417 -12.12 -0.04 -35.78
N LEU A 418 -11.17 0.90 -35.88
CA LEU A 418 -11.35 2.12 -36.69
C LEU A 418 -11.31 1.83 -38.18
N ARG A 419 -10.41 0.97 -38.66
CA ARG A 419 -10.37 0.57 -40.08
C ARG A 419 -11.63 -0.20 -40.47
N TYR A 420 -12.09 -1.13 -39.62
CA TYR A 420 -13.34 -1.84 -39.83
C TYR A 420 -14.54 -0.88 -39.92
N MET A 421 -14.75 -0.02 -38.91
CA MET A 421 -15.87 0.92 -38.93
C MET A 421 -15.81 1.86 -40.14
N ALA A 422 -14.61 2.27 -40.57
CA ALA A 422 -14.43 3.10 -41.77
C ALA A 422 -14.84 2.38 -43.07
N ASP A 423 -14.53 1.08 -43.20
CA ASP A 423 -14.91 0.26 -44.36
C ASP A 423 -16.43 0.06 -44.46
N ARG A 424 -17.12 0.01 -43.30
CA ARG A 424 -18.59 -0.07 -43.25
C ARG A 424 -19.24 1.24 -43.72
N GLY A 425 -18.57 2.38 -43.54
CA GLY A 425 -19.07 3.71 -43.89
C GLY A 425 -19.40 4.53 -42.63
N GLN A 426 -20.34 5.46 -42.72
CA GLN A 426 -20.71 6.35 -41.62
C GLN A 426 -22.01 5.94 -40.92
N CYS A 427 -22.16 6.23 -39.63
CA CYS A 427 -23.38 5.89 -38.87
C CYS A 427 -24.14 7.10 -38.31
N THR A 428 -23.80 8.34 -38.68
CA THR A 428 -24.39 9.55 -38.09
C THR A 428 -25.68 9.98 -38.78
N ASP A 429 -25.78 9.87 -40.10
CA ASP A 429 -26.93 10.34 -40.86
C ASP A 429 -27.35 9.33 -41.94
N SER A 430 -28.52 8.72 -41.77
CA SER A 430 -29.06 7.74 -42.72
C SER A 430 -29.40 8.29 -44.10
N MET A 431 -29.41 9.62 -44.26
CA MET A 431 -29.64 10.31 -45.53
C MET A 431 -28.35 10.60 -46.31
N LEU A 432 -27.17 10.48 -45.68
CA LEU A 432 -25.89 10.67 -46.34
C LEU A 432 -25.41 9.38 -47.03
N PRO A 433 -24.55 9.48 -48.06
CA PRO A 433 -23.95 8.31 -48.71
C PRO A 433 -23.23 7.38 -47.72
N HIS A 434 -23.14 6.09 -48.08
CA HIS A 434 -22.41 5.08 -47.32
C HIS A 434 -22.83 5.00 -45.84
N TYR A 435 -24.13 5.15 -45.55
CA TYR A 435 -24.65 4.92 -44.21
C TYR A 435 -24.63 3.43 -43.86
N ASP A 436 -24.10 3.10 -42.69
CA ASP A 436 -24.16 1.78 -42.08
C ASP A 436 -24.25 1.92 -40.54
N PRO A 437 -25.21 1.25 -39.87
CA PRO A 437 -25.31 1.28 -38.41
C PRO A 437 -24.05 0.80 -37.69
N ALA A 438 -23.24 -0.08 -38.29
CA ALA A 438 -21.94 -0.51 -37.74
C ALA A 438 -20.76 0.35 -38.23
N GLY A 439 -21.05 1.45 -38.93
CA GLY A 439 -20.06 2.42 -39.41
C GLY A 439 -19.53 3.35 -38.32
N VAL A 440 -18.61 4.22 -38.72
CA VAL A 440 -17.98 5.22 -37.84
C VAL A 440 -18.86 6.48 -37.74
N PRO A 441 -18.99 7.10 -36.55
CA PRO A 441 -19.68 8.38 -36.45
C PRO A 441 -18.88 9.50 -37.14
N LEU A 442 -19.56 10.32 -37.93
CA LEU A 442 -19.03 11.59 -38.44
C LEU A 442 -18.90 12.60 -37.31
N ILE A 443 -17.73 13.24 -37.24
CA ILE A 443 -17.35 14.22 -36.24
C ILE A 443 -16.72 15.41 -37.00
N PRO A 444 -17.41 16.56 -37.08
CA PRO A 444 -16.92 17.71 -37.85
C PRO A 444 -15.48 18.10 -37.48
N GLY A 445 -14.61 18.27 -38.47
CA GLY A 445 -13.19 18.59 -38.29
C GLY A 445 -12.31 17.45 -37.79
N ARG A 446 -12.85 16.22 -37.65
CA ARG A 446 -12.13 15.03 -37.18
C ARG A 446 -12.37 13.81 -38.06
N ILE A 447 -13.63 13.47 -38.31
CA ILE A 447 -14.07 12.31 -39.07
C ILE A 447 -15.16 12.76 -40.05
N GLU A 448 -14.87 12.71 -41.34
CA GLU A 448 -15.73 13.27 -42.38
C GLU A 448 -15.81 12.36 -43.60
N LEU A 449 -16.76 12.64 -44.48
CA LEU A 449 -16.81 12.06 -45.82
C LEU A 449 -15.85 12.82 -46.74
N VAL A 450 -15.22 12.10 -47.67
CA VAL A 450 -14.53 12.70 -48.81
C VAL A 450 -15.59 13.28 -49.76
N GLU A 451 -15.52 14.58 -50.00
CA GLU A 451 -16.45 15.30 -50.89
C GLU A 451 -15.83 15.53 -52.29
N ALA A 452 -16.67 15.92 -53.26
CA ALA A 452 -16.17 16.32 -54.57
C ALA A 452 -15.35 17.63 -54.46
N GLY A 453 -14.14 17.62 -55.03
CA GLY A 453 -13.17 18.71 -54.89
C GLY A 453 -12.24 18.60 -53.67
N ASP A 454 -12.41 17.56 -52.84
CA ASP A 454 -11.48 17.24 -51.75
C ASP A 454 -10.11 16.79 -52.32
N PRO A 455 -8.96 17.21 -51.74
CA PRO A 455 -7.66 16.68 -52.13
C PRO A 455 -7.56 15.15 -52.12
N LEU A 456 -8.38 14.48 -51.30
CA LEU A 456 -8.45 13.03 -51.19
C LEU A 456 -9.45 12.38 -52.17
N GLU A 457 -10.18 13.14 -53.02
CA GLU A 457 -11.20 12.59 -53.93
C GLU A 457 -10.67 11.50 -54.87
N GLY A 458 -9.36 11.50 -55.12
CA GLY A 458 -8.67 10.53 -55.93
C GLY A 458 -8.93 10.70 -57.43
N THR A 459 -8.36 9.80 -58.24
CA THR A 459 -8.52 9.90 -59.70
C THR A 459 -9.98 9.65 -60.08
N ALA A 460 -10.58 10.60 -60.81
CA ALA A 460 -11.98 10.58 -61.22
C ALA A 460 -13.00 10.47 -60.06
N GLY A 461 -12.64 10.96 -58.86
CA GLY A 461 -13.53 10.96 -57.70
C GLY A 461 -13.72 9.58 -57.06
N ALA A 462 -12.78 8.66 -57.25
CA ALA A 462 -12.88 7.27 -56.78
C ALA A 462 -13.03 7.11 -55.25
N ASN A 463 -12.65 8.12 -54.47
CA ASN A 463 -12.76 8.11 -53.01
C ASN A 463 -13.94 8.92 -52.48
N ILE A 464 -14.73 9.60 -53.33
CA ILE A 464 -15.89 10.38 -52.87
C ILE A 464 -16.85 9.46 -52.12
N GLY A 465 -17.27 9.88 -50.92
CA GLY A 465 -18.12 9.11 -50.02
C GLY A 465 -17.38 8.13 -49.10
N LYS A 466 -16.05 7.95 -49.25
CA LYS A 466 -15.24 7.25 -48.26
C LYS A 466 -15.04 8.10 -47.01
N ILE A 467 -14.66 7.44 -45.91
CA ILE A 467 -14.30 8.10 -44.65
C ILE A 467 -12.86 8.63 -44.72
N LYS A 468 -12.68 9.87 -44.26
CA LYS A 468 -11.38 10.50 -43.99
C LYS A 468 -11.25 10.88 -42.52
N PHE A 469 -10.05 10.76 -41.97
CA PHE A 469 -9.69 11.19 -40.61
C PHE A 469 -8.71 12.36 -40.65
N TYR A 470 -8.88 13.35 -39.77
CA TYR A 470 -7.92 14.43 -39.54
C TYR A 470 -6.98 14.02 -38.41
N ILE A 471 -5.84 13.44 -38.75
CA ILE A 471 -5.03 12.62 -37.84
C ILE A 471 -3.55 12.62 -38.26
N TRP A 472 -2.63 12.04 -37.47
CA TRP A 472 -1.23 11.88 -37.88
C TRP A 472 -1.14 11.16 -39.23
N LYS A 473 -0.45 11.77 -40.19
CA LYS A 473 -0.51 11.33 -41.59
C LYS A 473 0.25 10.03 -41.89
N GLY A 474 1.02 9.53 -40.93
CA GLY A 474 1.70 8.24 -41.04
C GLY A 474 3.03 8.27 -41.79
N PHE A 475 3.60 7.08 -41.97
CA PHE A 475 4.98 6.87 -42.44
C PHE A 475 5.25 7.35 -43.87
N ASP A 476 4.23 7.43 -44.73
CA ASP A 476 4.39 7.90 -46.11
C ASP A 476 4.88 9.35 -46.19
N PHE A 477 4.76 10.11 -45.09
CA PHE A 477 5.21 11.49 -44.97
C PHE A 477 6.56 11.61 -44.24
N ILE A 478 7.20 10.50 -43.88
CA ILE A 478 8.49 10.46 -43.18
C ILE A 478 9.51 9.76 -44.10
N GLY A 479 10.36 10.53 -44.79
CA GLY A 479 11.44 9.98 -45.61
C GLY A 479 12.66 9.58 -44.76
N ASN A 480 13.01 10.42 -43.80
CA ASN A 480 14.07 10.19 -42.82
C ASN A 480 13.59 10.60 -41.42
N PRO A 481 13.41 9.63 -40.49
CA PRO A 481 12.97 9.89 -39.12
C PRO A 481 13.81 10.92 -38.34
N MET A 482 15.07 11.15 -38.72
CA MET A 482 15.93 12.15 -38.07
C MET A 482 15.61 13.59 -38.49
N ASN A 483 15.00 13.79 -39.66
CA ASN A 483 14.86 15.11 -40.29
C ASN A 483 13.40 15.49 -40.57
N ASP A 484 12.55 14.48 -40.76
CA ASP A 484 11.17 14.64 -41.19
C ASP A 484 10.23 14.29 -40.04
N PHE A 485 9.08 14.97 -39.98
CA PHE A 485 7.94 14.57 -39.16
C PHE A 485 6.70 14.59 -40.03
N ALA A 486 5.75 13.68 -39.79
CA ALA A 486 4.60 13.57 -40.67
C ALA A 486 3.70 14.80 -40.52
N GLY A 487 3.44 15.23 -39.28
CA GLY A 487 2.39 16.20 -38.94
C GLY A 487 0.99 15.60 -39.04
N VAL A 488 -0.03 16.41 -38.79
CA VAL A 488 -1.45 15.98 -38.82
C VAL A 488 -2.14 16.52 -40.08
N GLY A 489 -3.10 15.78 -40.61
CA GLY A 489 -3.91 16.21 -41.75
C GLY A 489 -4.96 15.19 -42.14
N TRP A 490 -5.74 15.51 -43.19
CA TRP A 490 -6.72 14.58 -43.74
C TRP A 490 -6.04 13.41 -44.46
N ILE A 491 -6.36 12.19 -44.05
CA ILE A 491 -6.02 10.95 -44.76
C ILE A 491 -7.26 10.08 -44.93
N LEU A 492 -7.22 9.12 -45.86
CA LEU A 492 -8.27 8.09 -45.93
C LEU A 492 -8.19 7.20 -44.69
N ALA A 493 -9.31 6.95 -44.03
CA ALA A 493 -9.36 6.17 -42.79
C ALA A 493 -8.90 4.73 -42.98
N GLU A 494 -9.15 4.14 -44.15
CA GLU A 494 -8.70 2.80 -44.55
C GLU A 494 -7.16 2.66 -44.61
N ASP A 495 -6.44 3.78 -44.67
CA ASP A 495 -4.97 3.86 -44.76
C ASP A 495 -4.32 4.26 -43.41
N TRP A 496 -5.10 4.40 -42.32
CA TRP A 496 -4.61 4.95 -41.03
C TRP A 496 -3.68 4.00 -40.24
N TRP A 497 -2.70 4.58 -39.53
CA TRP A 497 -1.76 3.89 -38.64
C TRP A 497 -1.74 4.53 -37.24
N PRO A 498 -1.64 3.73 -36.17
CA PRO A 498 -1.31 4.22 -34.82
C PRO A 498 0.02 4.98 -34.77
N TYR A 499 0.15 5.91 -33.83
CA TYR A 499 1.39 6.64 -33.59
C TYR A 499 2.40 5.77 -32.83
N GLN A 500 3.00 4.84 -33.56
CA GLN A 500 4.02 3.91 -33.09
C GLN A 500 5.10 3.74 -34.16
N ARG A 501 6.10 2.89 -33.93
CA ARG A 501 7.08 2.59 -34.97
C ARG A 501 6.44 1.74 -36.06
N ILE A 502 6.82 1.94 -37.32
CA ILE A 502 6.37 1.08 -38.44
C ILE A 502 6.69 -0.40 -38.18
N THR A 503 7.70 -0.60 -37.33
CA THR A 503 8.15 -1.91 -36.95
C THR A 503 7.35 -2.58 -35.82
N PHE A 504 6.67 -1.79 -35.00
CA PHE A 504 5.94 -2.23 -33.82
C PHE A 504 4.70 -1.35 -33.70
N VAL A 505 3.63 -1.71 -34.41
CA VAL A 505 2.47 -0.83 -34.62
C VAL A 505 1.48 -0.87 -33.46
N THR A 506 1.27 -2.07 -32.91
CA THR A 506 0.53 -2.30 -31.67
C THR A 506 1.12 -3.54 -31.00
N PRO A 507 1.10 -3.65 -29.67
CA PRO A 507 1.59 -4.84 -29.00
C PRO A 507 0.86 -6.13 -29.42
N PRO A 508 1.53 -7.29 -29.43
CA PRO A 508 0.98 -8.56 -29.90
C PRO A 508 0.07 -9.23 -28.84
N PHE A 509 -0.97 -8.53 -28.42
CA PHE A 509 -1.99 -9.00 -27.47
C PHE A 509 -3.22 -8.07 -27.46
N ALA A 510 -4.35 -8.56 -26.96
CA ALA A 510 -5.61 -7.84 -26.86
C ALA A 510 -5.53 -6.52 -26.07
N GLY A 511 -6.47 -5.61 -26.36
CA GLY A 511 -6.55 -4.26 -25.77
C GLY A 511 -7.02 -4.27 -24.32
N TYR A 512 -8.24 -4.75 -24.09
CA TYR A 512 -8.95 -4.66 -22.81
C TYR A 512 -8.41 -5.64 -21.77
N ILE A 513 -7.90 -5.22 -20.60
CA ILE A 513 -7.63 -3.84 -20.13
C ILE A 513 -6.18 -3.44 -20.39
N SER A 514 -5.83 -2.15 -20.29
CA SER A 514 -4.50 -1.60 -20.47
C SER A 514 -3.53 -2.08 -19.38
N GLY A 515 -2.58 -2.95 -19.74
CA GLY A 515 -1.54 -3.39 -18.81
C GLY A 515 -0.67 -2.25 -18.29
N HIS A 516 -0.41 -1.21 -19.09
CA HIS A 516 0.33 -0.03 -18.62
C HIS A 516 -0.43 0.72 -17.53
N SER A 517 -1.75 0.86 -17.69
CA SER A 517 -2.60 1.50 -16.67
C SER A 517 -2.59 0.70 -15.38
N THR A 518 -2.69 -0.64 -15.47
CA THR A 518 -2.65 -1.54 -14.30
C THR A 518 -1.30 -1.54 -13.59
N PHE A 519 -0.20 -1.76 -14.31
CA PHE A 519 1.15 -1.76 -13.71
C PHE A 519 1.47 -0.44 -13.05
N SER A 520 1.14 0.67 -13.71
CA SER A 520 1.51 2.00 -13.23
C SER A 520 0.73 2.42 -12.02
N ARG A 521 -0.56 2.08 -12.00
CA ARG A 521 -1.39 2.37 -10.84
C ARG A 521 -1.00 1.48 -9.65
N ALA A 522 -0.77 0.19 -9.87
CA ALA A 522 -0.26 -0.71 -8.82
C ALA A 522 1.06 -0.22 -8.22
N SER A 523 1.99 0.20 -9.08
CA SER A 523 3.28 0.73 -8.64
C SER A 523 3.13 2.05 -7.88
N ALA A 524 2.26 2.96 -8.34
CA ALA A 524 2.04 4.23 -7.66
C ALA A 524 1.43 4.05 -6.25
N GLU A 525 0.45 3.15 -6.09
CA GLU A 525 -0.11 2.85 -4.76
C GLU A 525 0.91 2.16 -3.86
N ALA A 526 1.64 1.17 -4.39
CA ALA A 526 2.71 0.48 -3.67
C ALA A 526 3.80 1.44 -3.18
N LEU A 527 4.26 2.36 -4.03
CA LEU A 527 5.27 3.37 -3.65
C LEU A 527 4.72 4.38 -2.64
N THR A 528 3.47 4.81 -2.79
CA THR A 528 2.83 5.73 -1.84
C THR A 528 2.80 5.13 -0.43
N LEU A 529 2.35 3.89 -0.30
CA LEU A 529 2.29 3.18 0.98
C LEU A 529 3.68 2.82 1.51
N LEU A 530 4.59 2.36 0.65
CA LEU A 530 5.96 2.01 1.05
C LEU A 530 6.71 3.22 1.61
N THR A 531 6.56 4.39 0.98
CA THR A 531 7.29 5.60 1.36
C THR A 531 6.56 6.43 2.42
N GLY A 532 5.27 6.15 2.68
CA GLY A 532 4.41 6.96 3.55
C GLY A 532 4.08 8.34 2.97
N ASP A 533 4.36 8.56 1.69
CA ASP A 533 4.29 9.86 1.03
C ASP A 533 3.73 9.68 -0.38
N GLU A 534 2.67 10.42 -0.74
CA GLU A 534 2.17 10.41 -2.12
C GLU A 534 3.12 11.14 -3.09
N TYR A 535 3.98 12.01 -2.56
CA TYR A 535 4.88 12.85 -3.34
C TYR A 535 6.20 12.14 -3.65
N PHE A 536 6.77 12.45 -4.82
CA PHE A 536 8.17 12.15 -5.08
C PHE A 536 9.07 12.86 -4.04
N PRO A 537 10.23 12.30 -3.68
CA PRO A 537 11.16 12.97 -2.78
C PRO A 537 11.49 14.40 -3.23
N GLY A 538 11.41 15.38 -2.32
CA GLY A 538 11.55 16.81 -2.68
C GLY A 538 10.30 17.43 -3.33
N GLY A 539 9.23 16.66 -3.49
CA GLY A 539 7.94 17.08 -4.04
C GLY A 539 7.89 17.13 -5.56
N LEU A 540 8.86 16.55 -6.27
CA LEU A 540 8.95 16.65 -7.73
C LEU A 540 9.81 15.51 -8.31
N GLY A 541 9.22 14.69 -9.17
CA GLY A 541 9.93 13.81 -10.10
C GLY A 541 10.04 14.47 -11.47
N GLU A 542 11.18 14.31 -12.15
CA GLU A 542 11.43 14.93 -13.46
C GLU A 542 12.13 13.98 -14.44
N TYR A 543 11.81 14.11 -15.73
CA TYR A 543 12.56 13.49 -16.81
C TYR A 543 12.73 14.46 -17.98
N HIS A 544 13.98 14.81 -18.31
CA HIS A 544 14.29 15.82 -19.32
C HIS A 544 14.56 15.22 -20.70
N ILE A 545 13.89 15.77 -21.73
CA ILE A 545 14.07 15.43 -23.14
C ILE A 545 14.51 16.68 -23.91
N ALA A 546 15.69 16.62 -24.51
CA ALA A 546 16.22 17.73 -25.30
C ALA A 546 15.52 17.89 -26.67
N ALA A 547 15.40 19.13 -27.13
CA ALA A 547 14.91 19.51 -28.44
C ALA A 547 15.72 18.86 -29.57
N ASN A 548 15.03 18.42 -30.62
CA ASN A 548 15.60 17.75 -31.79
C ASN A 548 16.52 16.57 -31.44
N SER A 549 16.32 15.97 -30.27
CA SER A 549 16.91 14.68 -29.94
C SER A 549 16.32 13.60 -30.83
N ASN A 550 16.94 12.41 -30.83
CA ASN A 550 16.39 11.23 -31.49
C ASN A 550 15.50 10.42 -30.52
N PHE A 551 14.94 11.06 -29.50
CA PHE A 551 14.19 10.37 -28.44
C PHE A 551 12.95 9.65 -28.99
N LEU A 552 12.17 10.31 -29.86
CA LEU A 552 10.96 9.72 -30.43
C LEU A 552 11.27 8.49 -31.29
N GLY A 553 12.40 8.47 -32.00
CA GLY A 553 12.87 7.33 -32.80
C GLY A 553 12.01 6.93 -34.01
N LEU A 554 10.81 7.52 -34.19
CA LEU A 554 9.90 7.25 -35.31
C LEU A 554 9.79 8.43 -36.29
N GLU A 555 10.03 9.65 -35.81
CA GLU A 555 10.03 10.90 -36.57
C GLU A 555 10.79 11.99 -35.80
N LYS A 556 11.03 13.14 -36.43
CA LYS A 556 11.73 14.27 -35.80
C LYS A 556 10.91 14.88 -34.66
N GLY A 557 11.54 15.01 -33.50
CA GLY A 557 11.00 15.74 -32.35
C GLY A 557 11.62 15.26 -31.02
N PRO A 558 11.31 15.93 -29.89
CA PRO A 558 10.44 17.13 -29.80
C PRO A 558 11.07 18.37 -30.45
N SER A 559 10.28 19.39 -30.78
CA SER A 559 10.77 20.62 -31.42
C SER A 559 11.41 21.61 -30.44
N VAL A 560 11.00 21.55 -29.17
CA VAL A 560 11.56 22.26 -28.02
C VAL A 560 12.03 21.26 -26.95
N ASP A 561 12.73 21.76 -25.94
CA ASP A 561 13.02 20.96 -24.74
C ASP A 561 11.68 20.67 -24.04
N VAL A 562 11.51 19.44 -23.57
CA VAL A 562 10.33 18.99 -22.82
C VAL A 562 10.83 18.30 -21.57
N THR A 563 10.38 18.75 -20.40
CA THR A 563 10.65 18.06 -19.13
C THR A 563 9.32 17.51 -18.62
N LEU A 564 9.21 16.19 -18.53
CA LEU A 564 8.08 15.57 -17.86
C LEU A 564 8.25 15.78 -16.37
N GLN A 565 7.17 16.17 -15.68
CA GLN A 565 7.21 16.54 -14.27
C GLN A 565 6.01 15.95 -13.54
N TRP A 566 6.24 15.38 -12.36
CA TRP A 566 5.18 14.76 -11.56
C TRP A 566 5.35 15.16 -10.10
N ALA A 567 4.29 15.65 -9.46
CA ALA A 567 4.33 15.91 -8.02
C ALA A 567 4.17 14.60 -7.24
N THR A 568 3.21 13.76 -7.63
CA THR A 568 2.92 12.48 -6.98
C THR A 568 3.14 11.29 -7.89
N TYR A 569 3.32 10.10 -7.30
CA TYR A 569 3.39 8.84 -8.06
C TYR A 569 2.10 8.60 -8.87
N ARG A 570 0.96 9.05 -8.35
CA ARG A 570 -0.33 8.98 -9.04
C ARG A 570 -0.39 9.89 -10.27
N ASP A 571 0.23 11.07 -10.22
CA ASP A 571 0.31 11.95 -11.41
C ASP A 571 1.10 11.25 -12.53
N ALA A 572 2.23 10.61 -12.19
CA ALA A 572 3.02 9.81 -13.14
C ALA A 572 2.20 8.65 -13.73
N SER A 573 1.51 7.88 -12.88
CA SER A 573 0.63 6.79 -13.33
C SER A 573 -0.51 7.26 -14.23
N ASP A 574 -1.12 8.42 -13.94
CA ASP A 574 -2.19 8.97 -14.76
C ASP A 574 -1.68 9.38 -16.14
N GLU A 575 -0.50 9.98 -16.19
CA GLU A 575 0.17 10.32 -17.43
C GLU A 575 0.52 9.08 -18.26
N THR A 576 1.02 8.00 -17.63
CA THR A 576 1.28 6.72 -18.28
C THR A 576 0.04 6.21 -18.99
N SER A 577 -1.09 6.24 -18.32
CA SER A 577 -2.37 5.77 -18.84
C SER A 577 -2.86 6.59 -20.05
N LEU A 578 -2.85 7.93 -19.95
CA LEU A 578 -3.28 8.82 -21.04
C LEU A 578 -2.37 8.69 -22.27
N SER A 579 -1.07 8.44 -22.06
CA SER A 579 -0.12 8.28 -23.15
C SER A 579 -0.48 7.14 -24.11
N ARG A 580 -1.23 6.11 -23.66
CA ARG A 580 -1.64 4.97 -24.50
C ARG A 580 -2.73 5.34 -25.49
N ILE A 581 -3.56 6.34 -25.15
CA ILE A 581 -4.60 6.90 -26.01
C ILE A 581 -3.95 7.80 -27.08
N TRP A 582 -3.02 8.69 -26.71
CA TRP A 582 -2.25 9.48 -27.69
C TRP A 582 -1.35 8.61 -28.58
N GLY A 583 -0.72 7.59 -28.01
CA GLY A 583 -0.01 6.54 -28.75
C GLY A 583 -0.92 5.68 -29.65
N SER A 584 -2.25 5.85 -29.52
CA SER A 584 -3.28 5.28 -30.38
C SER A 584 -3.40 3.76 -30.36
N ILE A 585 -3.07 3.15 -29.23
CA ILE A 585 -3.07 1.69 -29.05
C ILE A 585 -4.10 1.19 -28.03
N HIS A 586 -4.67 2.09 -27.23
CA HIS A 586 -5.75 1.79 -26.28
C HIS A 586 -6.84 2.88 -26.33
N PRO A 587 -8.14 2.52 -26.36
CA PRO A 587 -9.25 3.42 -26.08
C PRO A 587 -9.44 3.66 -24.57
N PRO A 588 -10.23 4.67 -24.16
CA PRO A 588 -10.50 4.97 -22.74
C PRO A 588 -11.01 3.80 -21.91
N VAL A 589 -11.85 2.92 -22.49
CA VAL A 589 -12.39 1.74 -21.80
C VAL A 589 -11.33 0.72 -21.39
N ASP A 590 -10.16 0.72 -22.04
CA ASP A 590 -9.04 -0.11 -21.61
C ASP A 590 -8.33 0.49 -20.39
N ASP A 591 -8.41 1.81 -20.19
CA ASP A 591 -7.63 2.54 -19.19
C ASP A 591 -8.20 2.42 -17.78
N ILE A 592 -9.43 2.88 -17.57
CA ILE A 592 -10.00 3.08 -16.23
C ILE A 592 -10.12 1.77 -15.43
N PRO A 593 -10.63 0.65 -15.98
CA PRO A 593 -10.63 -0.60 -15.23
C PRO A 593 -9.20 -1.07 -14.90
N GLY A 594 -8.24 -0.77 -15.78
CA GLY A 594 -6.82 -0.98 -15.51
C GLY A 594 -6.33 -0.24 -14.27
N ARG A 595 -6.68 1.04 -14.12
CA ARG A 595 -6.31 1.82 -12.92
C ARG A 595 -7.00 1.29 -11.67
N ILE A 596 -8.30 1.00 -11.73
CA ILE A 596 -9.05 0.46 -10.57
C ILE A 596 -8.40 -0.83 -10.07
N ILE A 597 -8.15 -1.79 -10.95
CA ILE A 597 -7.50 -3.06 -10.60
C ILE A 597 -6.06 -2.84 -10.13
N GLY A 598 -5.36 -1.88 -10.72
CA GLY A 598 -4.04 -1.49 -10.28
C GLY A 598 -4.03 -1.04 -8.81
N ILE A 599 -5.06 -0.33 -8.35
CA ILE A 599 -5.16 0.06 -6.93
C ILE A 599 -5.14 -1.19 -6.05
N GLU A 600 -6.03 -2.14 -6.32
CA GLU A 600 -6.15 -3.39 -5.55
C GLU A 600 -4.83 -4.21 -5.55
N CYS A 601 -4.17 -4.36 -6.71
CA CYS A 601 -2.91 -5.08 -6.78
C CYS A 601 -1.78 -4.38 -6.01
N GLY A 602 -1.72 -3.05 -6.06
CA GLY A 602 -0.69 -2.25 -5.38
C GLY A 602 -0.84 -2.28 -3.86
N THR A 603 -2.05 -2.01 -3.37
CA THR A 603 -2.37 -2.03 -1.93
C THR A 603 -2.28 -3.44 -1.36
N GLY A 604 -2.84 -4.44 -2.05
CA GLY A 604 -2.78 -5.84 -1.65
C GLY A 604 -1.35 -6.34 -1.51
N SER A 605 -0.46 -6.00 -2.45
CA SER A 605 0.96 -6.37 -2.37
C SER A 605 1.67 -5.72 -1.17
N TYR A 606 1.38 -4.43 -0.88
CA TYR A 606 1.93 -3.76 0.28
C TYR A 606 1.52 -4.44 1.59
N TYR A 607 0.22 -4.67 1.79
CA TYR A 607 -0.28 -5.29 3.02
C TYR A 607 0.21 -6.74 3.16
N LYS A 608 0.19 -7.52 2.08
CA LYS A 608 0.70 -8.89 2.09
C LYS A 608 2.18 -8.95 2.48
N ALA A 609 2.98 -7.99 2.01
CA ALA A 609 4.38 -7.91 2.38
C ALA A 609 4.54 -7.41 3.81
N ARG A 610 3.81 -6.38 4.24
CA ARG A 610 3.83 -5.85 5.62
C ARG A 610 3.68 -6.97 6.65
N ASP A 611 2.67 -7.81 6.46
CA ASP A 611 2.35 -8.92 7.35
C ASP A 611 3.41 -10.05 7.34
N LEU A 612 4.46 -9.96 6.51
CA LEU A 612 5.61 -10.87 6.58
C LEU A 612 6.69 -10.37 7.54
N TYR A 613 6.71 -9.09 7.89
CA TYR A 613 7.85 -8.51 8.63
C TYR A 613 7.48 -7.55 9.75
N TYR A 614 6.20 -7.24 9.92
CA TYR A 614 5.65 -6.50 11.06
C TYR A 614 4.38 -7.19 11.54
N ASN A 615 4.26 -7.31 12.85
CA ASN A 615 3.07 -7.78 13.55
C ASN A 615 2.50 -6.65 14.39
N ASP A 616 1.31 -6.91 14.92
CA ASP A 616 0.61 -6.16 15.97
C ASP A 616 0.47 -7.18 17.11
N ASP A 617 1.47 -7.24 18.00
CA ASP A 617 1.62 -8.32 18.99
C ASP A 617 0.67 -8.16 20.19
N ASP A 618 0.16 -6.95 20.45
CA ASP A 618 -0.78 -6.66 21.54
C ASP A 618 -2.24 -6.39 21.11
N GLY A 619 -2.49 -6.21 19.81
CA GLY A 619 -3.81 -6.17 19.19
C GLY A 619 -4.49 -4.81 19.23
N ASP A 620 -3.74 -3.71 19.37
CA ASP A 620 -4.29 -2.36 19.43
C ASP A 620 -4.53 -1.72 18.04
N GLY A 621 -4.09 -2.40 16.97
CA GLY A 621 -4.25 -1.97 15.58
C GLY A 621 -3.05 -1.21 15.02
N TYR A 622 -2.01 -0.96 15.81
CA TYR A 622 -0.72 -0.45 15.38
C TYR A 622 0.27 -1.61 15.21
N TYR A 623 1.11 -1.50 14.20
CA TYR A 623 2.13 -2.51 13.95
C TYR A 623 3.45 -2.07 14.57
N SER A 624 4.30 -3.02 14.96
CA SER A 624 5.68 -2.86 15.44
C SER A 624 6.61 -1.84 14.74
N TYR A 625 6.30 -1.34 13.54
CA TYR A 625 7.08 -0.27 12.89
C TYR A 625 6.57 1.15 13.21
N GLU A 626 5.35 1.27 13.71
CA GLU A 626 4.73 2.51 14.16
C GLU A 626 4.50 2.53 15.66
N ASP A 627 4.46 1.37 16.30
CA ASP A 627 4.35 1.20 17.75
C ASP A 627 5.73 1.22 18.45
N CYS A 628 5.86 2.02 19.51
CA CYS A 628 7.06 2.12 20.33
C CYS A 628 7.16 1.05 21.44
N ASP A 629 6.05 0.37 21.79
CA ASP A 629 6.01 -0.84 22.64
C ASP A 629 4.86 -1.79 22.22
N ASP A 630 5.06 -2.53 21.12
CA ASP A 630 4.13 -3.51 20.48
C ASP A 630 3.68 -4.68 21.39
N HIS A 631 4.04 -4.68 22.68
CA HIS A 631 3.58 -5.65 23.69
C HIS A 631 2.65 -5.01 24.73
N ASN A 632 2.32 -3.73 24.57
CA ASN A 632 1.54 -2.95 25.50
C ASN A 632 0.51 -2.05 24.77
N PRO A 633 -0.77 -2.45 24.73
CA PRO A 633 -1.80 -1.79 23.92
C PRO A 633 -2.23 -0.41 24.45
N ALA A 634 -1.51 0.12 25.45
CA ALA A 634 -1.67 1.45 26.00
C ALA A 634 -0.54 2.41 25.55
N ILE A 635 0.47 1.91 24.83
CA ILE A 635 1.58 2.68 24.30
C ILE A 635 1.52 2.52 22.78
N HIS A 636 1.03 3.54 22.09
CA HIS A 636 0.85 3.49 20.64
C HIS A 636 0.69 4.90 20.07
N PRO A 637 0.85 5.08 18.74
CA PRO A 637 0.63 6.37 18.10
C PRO A 637 -0.71 7.01 18.48
N GLY A 638 -0.64 8.21 19.06
CA GLY A 638 -1.82 8.99 19.45
C GLY A 638 -2.53 8.52 20.72
N ALA A 639 -1.95 7.62 21.52
CA ALA A 639 -2.40 7.39 22.89
C ALA A 639 -2.29 8.69 23.73
N PRO A 640 -3.03 8.86 24.82
CA PRO A 640 -2.77 9.95 25.76
C PRO A 640 -1.48 9.69 26.55
N ASP A 641 -0.58 10.67 26.60
CA ASP A 641 0.54 10.64 27.55
C ASP A 641 0.01 10.61 28.99
N ILE A 642 0.66 9.80 29.82
CA ILE A 642 0.43 9.72 31.27
C ILE A 642 1.77 9.87 31.97
N CYS A 643 1.77 10.50 33.17
CA CYS A 643 2.99 10.74 33.95
C CYS A 643 3.60 9.41 34.50
N ASP A 644 4.25 8.64 33.64
CA ASP A 644 4.90 7.37 33.95
C ASP A 644 6.36 7.32 33.49
N GLY A 645 6.85 8.38 32.83
CA GLY A 645 8.20 8.48 32.29
C GLY A 645 8.41 7.70 31.00
N LEU A 646 7.33 7.27 30.34
CA LEU A 646 7.30 6.66 29.02
C LEU A 646 6.77 7.66 27.99
N ASP A 647 6.98 7.34 26.72
CA ASP A 647 6.40 8.05 25.58
C ASP A 647 5.19 7.22 25.15
N ASN A 648 4.01 7.50 25.69
CA ASN A 648 2.84 6.65 25.46
C ASN A 648 2.26 6.88 24.06
N ASP A 649 2.40 8.09 23.52
CA ASP A 649 1.83 8.48 22.22
C ASP A 649 2.79 8.28 21.02
N CYS A 650 3.99 7.79 21.30
CA CYS A 650 5.10 7.55 20.38
C CYS A 650 5.48 8.77 19.52
N ASP A 651 5.27 10.00 20.03
CA ASP A 651 5.65 11.25 19.33
C ASP A 651 7.11 11.67 19.57
N GLY A 652 7.82 10.95 20.44
CA GLY A 652 9.20 11.19 20.82
C GLY A 652 9.37 12.14 22.01
N LEU A 653 8.28 12.55 22.66
CA LEU A 653 8.25 13.40 23.85
C LEU A 653 7.66 12.61 25.02
N ILE A 654 8.45 12.48 26.09
CA ILE A 654 7.99 11.82 27.32
C ILE A 654 7.13 12.79 28.14
N ASP A 655 5.99 12.30 28.64
CA ASP A 655 5.05 13.00 29.54
C ASP A 655 4.61 14.40 29.04
N LYS A 656 4.31 14.55 27.74
CA LYS A 656 3.99 15.86 27.16
C LYS A 656 2.65 16.40 27.67
N GLY A 657 2.68 17.64 28.15
CA GLY A 657 1.50 18.32 28.67
C GLY A 657 1.39 18.30 30.20
N TYR A 658 2.34 17.66 30.88
CA TYR A 658 2.50 17.74 32.33
C TYR A 658 3.54 18.79 32.73
N ASP A 659 3.27 19.51 33.82
CA ASP A 659 4.23 20.40 34.45
C ASP A 659 5.22 19.57 35.29
N MET A 660 6.52 19.72 35.02
CA MET A 660 7.55 19.09 35.84
C MET A 660 7.74 19.87 37.14
N VAL A 661 7.59 19.19 38.26
CA VAL A 661 7.77 19.70 39.62
C VAL A 661 9.06 19.11 40.20
N THR A 662 9.87 19.96 40.84
CA THR A 662 11.06 19.53 41.59
C THR A 662 10.72 19.49 43.08
N TYR A 663 10.90 18.33 43.71
CA TYR A 663 10.85 18.18 45.17
C TYR A 663 12.25 17.95 45.74
N TYR A 664 12.46 18.22 47.02
CA TYR A 664 13.73 18.13 47.76
C TYR A 664 13.58 17.17 48.94
N LEU A 665 14.59 16.35 49.23
CA LEU A 665 14.53 15.36 50.31
C LEU A 665 14.30 16.06 51.66
N ASP A 666 13.33 15.56 52.44
CA ASP A 666 13.04 15.95 53.83
C ASP A 666 13.35 14.70 54.69
N ALA A 667 14.59 14.60 55.15
CA ALA A 667 15.10 13.39 55.79
C ALA A 667 14.76 13.28 57.28
N ASP A 668 14.43 14.39 57.94
CA ASP A 668 14.04 14.40 59.36
C ASP A 668 12.53 14.61 59.61
N GLY A 669 11.78 15.00 58.59
CA GLY A 669 10.32 15.04 58.55
C GLY A 669 9.69 16.35 59.05
N ASP A 670 10.40 17.48 58.96
CA ASP A 670 9.91 18.78 59.44
C ASP A 670 9.16 19.62 58.39
N GLY A 671 9.18 19.21 57.12
CA GLY A 671 8.51 19.88 56.02
C GLY A 671 9.39 20.82 55.18
N PHE A 672 10.70 20.90 55.46
CA PHE A 672 11.68 21.63 54.65
C PHE A 672 12.68 20.65 54.02
N GLY A 673 13.18 21.00 52.83
CA GLY A 673 13.96 20.05 52.01
C GLY A 673 15.40 20.50 51.74
N ASP A 674 16.29 19.52 51.65
CA ASP A 674 17.72 19.71 51.36
C ASP A 674 17.93 20.27 49.93
N PRO A 675 18.48 21.49 49.77
CA PRO A 675 18.76 22.07 48.46
C PRO A 675 19.77 21.28 47.60
N ASP A 676 20.57 20.40 48.20
CA ASP A 676 21.56 19.58 47.51
C ASP A 676 20.99 18.23 47.01
N ILE A 677 19.77 17.83 47.42
CA ILE A 677 19.14 16.55 47.05
C ILE A 677 17.72 16.77 46.51
N SER A 678 17.56 16.78 45.18
CA SER A 678 16.28 16.97 44.51
C SER A 678 15.81 15.77 43.67
N LEU A 679 14.50 15.74 43.39
CA LEU A 679 13.81 14.79 42.53
C LEU A 679 12.85 15.55 41.60
N ASP A 680 13.10 15.48 40.29
CA ASP A 680 12.19 16.02 39.27
C ASP A 680 11.14 14.97 38.90
N THR A 681 9.86 15.35 38.89
CA THR A 681 8.72 14.47 38.51
C THR A 681 7.54 15.29 37.99
N CYS A 682 6.70 14.70 37.15
CA CYS A 682 5.43 15.30 36.69
C CYS A 682 4.26 15.08 37.67
N PHE A 683 4.49 14.40 38.81
CA PHE A 683 3.45 14.22 39.84
C PHE A 683 3.22 15.53 40.61
N SER A 684 1.97 15.99 40.63
CA SER A 684 1.54 17.15 41.41
C SER A 684 1.41 16.88 42.91
N TYR A 685 1.56 15.62 43.33
CA TYR A 685 1.60 15.23 44.73
C TYR A 685 3.04 14.99 45.19
N GLN A 686 3.30 15.42 46.41
CA GLN A 686 4.59 15.32 47.08
C GLN A 686 5.01 13.85 47.30
N PRO A 687 6.16 13.41 46.77
CA PRO A 687 6.70 12.07 47.02
C PRO A 687 7.04 11.86 48.51
N MET A 688 7.00 10.60 48.95
CA MET A 688 7.30 10.26 50.36
C MET A 688 8.73 10.67 50.73
N ASN A 689 8.86 11.45 51.81
CA ASN A 689 10.10 12.06 52.32
C ASN A 689 10.71 13.12 51.40
N PHE A 690 9.94 13.75 50.52
CA PHE A 690 10.38 14.93 49.79
C PHE A 690 9.39 16.07 50.03
N VAL A 691 9.76 17.34 49.87
CA VAL A 691 8.91 18.55 49.97
C VAL A 691 9.17 19.49 48.79
N ASP A 692 8.29 20.44 48.53
CA ASP A 692 8.37 21.33 47.34
C ASP A 692 9.29 22.55 47.52
N ASN A 693 10.08 22.59 48.58
CA ASN A 693 10.95 23.71 48.94
C ASN A 693 12.38 23.24 49.26
N ALA A 694 13.36 24.07 48.89
CA ALA A 694 14.81 23.79 48.98
C ALA A 694 15.46 24.63 50.07
N LEU A 695 14.85 24.68 51.25
CA LEU A 695 15.13 25.74 52.22
C LEU A 695 15.78 25.23 53.52
N ASP A 696 15.91 23.93 53.70
CA ASP A 696 16.51 23.37 54.93
C ASP A 696 18.03 23.55 54.95
N CYS A 697 18.56 24.08 56.05
CA CYS A 697 20.00 24.25 56.27
C CYS A 697 20.65 23.12 57.09
N ASP A 698 19.88 22.22 57.73
CA ASP A 698 20.32 20.98 58.37
C ASP A 698 19.22 19.89 58.35
N ASP A 699 19.05 19.24 57.20
CA ASP A 699 18.11 18.13 56.88
C ASP A 699 18.30 16.83 57.70
N ASN A 700 18.97 16.90 58.84
CA ASN A 700 19.05 15.79 59.81
C ASN A 700 18.55 16.20 61.20
N ASN A 701 18.02 17.42 61.34
CA ASN A 701 17.58 18.00 62.60
C ASN A 701 16.28 18.83 62.43
N PRO A 702 15.12 18.29 62.86
CA PRO A 702 13.79 18.86 62.59
C PRO A 702 13.47 20.13 63.41
N GLU A 703 14.48 20.70 64.07
CA GLU A 703 14.39 21.93 64.87
C GLU A 703 15.24 23.06 64.23
N VAL A 704 15.75 22.84 63.02
CA VAL A 704 16.60 23.76 62.26
C VAL A 704 16.08 23.86 60.84
N HIS A 705 15.16 24.79 60.61
CA HIS A 705 14.50 24.98 59.32
C HIS A 705 13.97 26.41 59.21
N PRO A 706 13.68 26.92 57.99
CA PRO A 706 13.11 28.26 57.81
C PRO A 706 11.86 28.51 58.64
N GLY A 707 11.89 29.56 59.45
CA GLY A 707 10.79 29.92 60.33
C GLY A 707 10.66 29.05 61.58
N ALA A 708 11.61 28.14 61.84
CA ALA A 708 11.80 27.59 63.18
C ALA A 708 11.98 28.76 64.16
N THR A 709 11.50 28.61 65.39
CA THR A 709 11.67 29.68 66.36
C THR A 709 13.10 29.65 66.86
N GLU A 710 13.85 30.73 66.62
CA GLU A 710 15.10 31.00 67.33
C GLU A 710 14.88 30.76 68.83
N ILE A 711 15.55 29.76 69.37
CA ILE A 711 15.54 29.43 70.79
C ILE A 711 16.89 29.86 71.34
N CYS A 712 16.89 30.40 72.57
CA CYS A 712 18.07 31.01 73.19
C CYS A 712 19.15 29.97 73.54
N ASP A 713 19.79 29.39 72.52
CA ASP A 713 20.63 28.20 72.56
C ASP A 713 21.93 28.32 71.72
N ASN A 714 22.09 29.40 70.94
CA ASN A 714 23.22 29.71 70.05
C ASN A 714 23.32 28.88 68.75
N LEU A 715 22.21 28.32 68.28
CA LEU A 715 22.06 27.86 66.89
C LEU A 715 21.36 28.93 66.04
N ASP A 716 21.47 28.78 64.72
CA ASP A 716 20.65 29.51 63.74
C ASP A 716 19.57 28.50 63.34
N ASN A 717 18.50 28.49 64.13
CA ASN A 717 17.41 27.55 64.00
C ASN A 717 16.53 27.90 62.81
N ASP A 718 16.37 29.20 62.49
CA ASP A 718 15.47 29.66 61.44
C ASP A 718 16.11 29.78 60.05
N CYS A 719 17.36 29.34 59.91
CA CYS A 719 18.14 29.30 58.67
C CYS A 719 18.23 30.67 57.96
N ASP A 720 18.10 31.79 58.67
CA ASP A 720 18.16 33.14 58.10
C ASP A 720 19.60 33.70 57.99
N GLY A 721 20.57 32.99 58.57
CA GLY A 721 21.99 33.35 58.60
C GLY A 721 22.42 34.14 59.84
N MET A 722 21.55 34.34 60.82
CA MET A 722 21.79 35.02 62.09
C MET A 722 21.51 34.08 63.28
N ILE A 723 22.34 34.19 64.34
CA ILE A 723 22.24 33.32 65.52
C ILE A 723 21.57 34.10 66.66
N ASP A 724 20.53 33.52 67.27
CA ASP A 724 19.75 34.07 68.39
C ASP A 724 19.18 35.48 68.11
N ASP A 725 18.84 35.79 66.85
CA ASP A 725 18.20 37.07 66.47
C ASP A 725 16.68 36.97 66.59
N SER A 726 15.97 38.09 66.47
CA SER A 726 14.49 38.13 66.54
C SER A 726 13.89 37.63 67.88
N LEU A 727 14.70 37.33 68.89
CA LEU A 727 14.28 37.00 70.25
C LEU A 727 13.60 38.21 70.92
N THR A 728 12.34 38.01 71.31
CA THR A 728 11.50 39.09 71.84
C THR A 728 11.87 39.44 73.29
N MET A 729 11.91 40.74 73.58
CA MET A 729 12.00 41.28 74.94
C MET A 729 10.59 41.60 75.44
N TYR A 730 9.98 40.67 76.16
CA TYR A 730 8.59 40.67 76.61
C TYR A 730 8.30 41.68 77.70
N THR A 731 7.23 42.46 77.55
CA THR A 731 6.63 43.33 78.59
C THR A 731 5.24 42.79 78.97
N TYR A 732 4.95 42.46 80.24
CA TYR A 732 3.69 41.81 80.67
C TYR A 732 2.81 42.69 81.59
N TYR A 733 1.50 42.79 81.29
CA TYR A 733 0.37 43.51 81.93
C TYR A 733 -0.58 42.52 82.63
N ARG A 734 -1.51 42.94 83.50
CA ARG A 734 -2.30 42.00 84.33
C ARG A 734 -3.53 41.48 83.54
N ASP A 735 -3.75 40.17 83.56
CA ASP A 735 -4.80 39.42 82.82
C ASP A 735 -5.52 38.50 83.82
N ASN A 736 -6.82 38.72 84.02
CA ASN A 736 -7.55 38.21 85.17
C ASN A 736 -8.43 36.99 84.86
N ASP A 737 -8.86 36.82 83.61
CA ASP A 737 -9.62 35.66 83.11
C ASP A 737 -8.77 34.69 82.29
N GLY A 738 -7.58 35.10 81.88
CA GLY A 738 -6.53 34.26 81.29
C GLY A 738 -6.60 34.14 79.78
N ASP A 739 -7.18 35.13 79.08
CA ASP A 739 -7.44 35.11 77.64
C ASP A 739 -6.27 35.56 76.78
N GLY A 740 -5.23 36.11 77.42
CA GLY A 740 -4.04 36.60 76.75
C GLY A 740 -4.09 38.07 76.39
N PHE A 741 -5.12 38.83 76.78
CA PHE A 741 -5.21 40.29 76.75
C PHE A 741 -5.31 40.83 78.18
N GLY A 742 -4.61 41.93 78.47
CA GLY A 742 -4.54 42.50 79.83
C GLY A 742 -5.20 43.86 79.93
N THR A 743 -5.28 44.42 81.14
CA THR A 743 -5.76 45.80 81.37
C THR A 743 -4.62 46.72 81.85
N ASP A 744 -4.67 48.03 81.53
CA ASP A 744 -3.55 49.02 81.64
C ASP A 744 -3.13 49.43 83.08
N GLY A 745 -2.93 48.44 83.96
CA GLY A 745 -2.67 48.59 85.38
C GLY A 745 -1.28 48.12 85.87
N ASN A 746 -0.17 48.65 85.32
CA ASN A 746 1.27 48.45 85.68
C ASN A 746 2.02 47.17 85.18
N PRO A 747 2.91 47.23 84.14
CA PRO A 747 3.63 46.07 83.54
C PRO A 747 5.12 45.80 83.94
N ILE A 748 5.72 44.66 83.51
CA ILE A 748 7.12 44.12 83.77
C ILE A 748 7.88 43.63 82.49
N VAL A 749 9.25 43.59 82.35
CA VAL A 749 10.00 43.24 81.07
C VAL A 749 11.17 42.18 81.11
N THR A 750 11.34 41.19 80.18
CA THR A 750 12.40 40.11 80.08
C THR A 750 12.54 39.40 78.68
N CYS A 751 13.61 38.66 78.30
CA CYS A 751 13.69 37.80 77.07
C CYS A 751 13.46 36.29 77.31
N ILE A 752 13.16 35.93 78.54
CA ILE A 752 12.64 34.60 78.88
C ILE A 752 11.14 34.67 78.61
N ASP A 753 10.69 33.99 77.57
CA ASP A 753 9.29 33.94 77.14
C ASP A 753 8.43 33.05 78.03
N GLN A 754 8.43 33.35 79.32
CA GLN A 754 7.46 32.78 80.23
C GLN A 754 6.74 33.92 80.93
N VAL A 755 5.53 34.17 80.43
CA VAL A 755 4.50 34.99 81.06
C VAL A 755 4.39 34.60 82.54
N PRO A 756 4.72 35.51 83.47
CA PRO A 756 4.56 35.25 84.89
C PRO A 756 3.08 35.08 85.21
N GLY A 757 2.70 33.98 85.89
CA GLY A 757 1.29 33.61 86.05
C GLY A 757 0.38 34.75 86.55
N GLY A 758 -0.68 35.03 85.76
CA GLY A 758 -1.67 36.08 85.99
C GLY A 758 -1.41 37.41 85.26
N PHE A 759 -0.67 37.37 84.15
CA PHE A 759 -0.30 38.52 83.33
C PHE A 759 -0.41 38.16 81.82
N SER A 760 -0.65 39.13 80.94
CA SER A 760 -0.70 39.08 79.47
C SER A 760 0.38 40.00 78.89
N THR A 761 0.72 39.92 77.62
CA THR A 761 1.68 40.82 76.94
C THR A 761 1.09 42.16 76.49
N ASN A 762 -0.22 42.40 76.61
CA ASN A 762 -0.89 43.61 76.10
C ASN A 762 -1.93 44.21 77.09
N ALA A 763 -2.51 45.38 76.78
CA ALA A 763 -3.41 46.15 77.66
C ALA A 763 -4.78 46.52 77.02
N LEU A 764 -5.33 45.64 76.17
CA LEU A 764 -6.37 45.97 75.19
C LEU A 764 -7.77 45.44 75.51
N ASP A 765 -7.95 44.62 76.54
CA ASP A 765 -9.21 43.91 76.75
C ASP A 765 -10.41 44.83 77.11
N CYS A 766 -11.55 44.61 76.43
CA CYS A 766 -12.81 45.33 76.66
C CYS A 766 -13.74 44.64 77.70
N ASP A 767 -13.50 43.37 78.04
CA ASP A 767 -14.16 42.60 79.13
C ASP A 767 -13.20 41.56 79.77
N ASP A 768 -12.30 42.02 80.66
CA ASP A 768 -11.23 41.29 81.44
C ASP A 768 -11.74 40.18 82.40
N ASP A 769 -12.96 39.69 82.18
CA ASP A 769 -13.61 38.55 82.84
C ASP A 769 -14.17 37.51 81.81
N ASN A 770 -14.07 37.74 80.48
CA ASN A 770 -14.53 36.85 79.41
C ASN A 770 -13.53 36.67 78.22
N PRO A 771 -12.93 35.46 78.05
CA PRO A 771 -11.80 35.23 77.15
C PRO A 771 -12.05 35.14 75.64
N GLU A 772 -13.29 35.33 75.18
CA GLU A 772 -13.65 35.28 73.76
C GLU A 772 -14.00 36.67 73.17
N ILE A 773 -13.84 37.75 73.95
CA ILE A 773 -14.22 39.11 73.56
C ILE A 773 -13.06 40.06 73.81
N TYR A 774 -12.32 40.38 72.75
CA TYR A 774 -11.13 41.23 72.81
C TYR A 774 -10.92 41.98 71.48
N PRO A 775 -10.21 43.12 71.46
CA PRO A 775 -10.04 43.86 70.22
C PRO A 775 -9.35 43.08 69.10
N GLY A 776 -10.03 42.99 67.97
CA GLY A 776 -9.54 42.25 66.80
C GLY A 776 -9.77 40.74 66.88
N ALA A 777 -10.60 40.25 67.81
CA ALA A 777 -11.22 38.94 67.62
C ALA A 777 -11.92 38.92 66.24
N MET A 778 -12.00 37.77 65.58
CA MET A 778 -12.71 37.71 64.30
C MET A 778 -14.21 37.70 64.59
N GLU A 779 -14.98 38.59 63.96
CA GLU A 779 -16.44 38.47 63.92
C GLU A 779 -16.78 37.09 63.33
N ILE A 780 -17.33 36.22 64.16
CA ILE A 780 -17.74 34.86 63.83
C ILE A 780 -19.26 34.81 63.98
N CYS A 781 -19.94 34.18 63.03
CA CYS A 781 -21.39 34.25 62.80
C CYS A 781 -22.21 33.73 64.02
N ASP A 782 -22.27 34.49 65.12
CA ASP A 782 -22.66 34.06 66.47
C ASP A 782 -23.54 35.06 67.26
N ASN A 783 -23.81 36.26 66.72
CA ASN A 783 -24.61 37.37 67.29
C ASN A 783 -24.01 38.10 68.51
N LEU A 784 -22.69 38.06 68.69
CA LEU A 784 -21.95 38.87 69.66
C LEU A 784 -21.03 39.86 68.92
N ASP A 785 -20.55 40.90 69.62
CA ASP A 785 -19.57 41.89 69.10
C ASP A 785 -18.23 41.46 69.68
N ASN A 786 -17.56 40.57 68.96
CA ASN A 786 -16.44 39.78 69.47
C ASN A 786 -15.15 40.60 69.41
N ASP A 787 -15.05 41.49 68.42
CA ASP A 787 -13.86 42.29 68.15
C ASP A 787 -13.85 43.65 68.86
N CYS A 788 -14.85 43.92 69.70
CA CYS A 788 -15.04 45.12 70.50
C CYS A 788 -15.12 46.42 69.67
N ASP A 789 -15.49 46.36 68.38
CA ASP A 789 -15.56 47.52 67.49
C ASP A 789 -16.89 48.29 67.54
N GLY A 790 -17.93 47.70 68.13
CA GLY A 790 -19.25 48.28 68.33
C GLY A 790 -20.33 47.84 67.32
N MET A 791 -20.05 46.90 66.43
CA MET A 791 -20.98 46.30 65.45
C MET A 791 -21.11 44.78 65.69
N ILE A 792 -22.28 44.20 65.40
CA ILE A 792 -22.54 42.76 65.60
C ILE A 792 -22.70 42.11 64.22
N ASP A 793 -21.86 41.11 63.91
CA ASP A 793 -21.84 40.28 62.70
C ASP A 793 -21.79 41.08 61.35
N ASP A 794 -21.00 42.15 61.27
CA ASP A 794 -20.83 42.94 60.03
C ASP A 794 -19.68 42.40 59.15
N SER A 795 -19.71 42.71 57.85
CA SER A 795 -18.66 42.45 56.84
C SER A 795 -18.46 40.99 56.40
N LEU A 796 -19.46 40.11 56.59
CA LEU A 796 -19.43 38.72 56.11
C LEU A 796 -20.11 38.53 54.72
N THR A 797 -19.51 37.70 53.85
CA THR A 797 -20.05 37.35 52.52
C THR A 797 -20.94 36.11 52.62
N VAL A 798 -22.11 36.09 51.95
CA VAL A 798 -23.05 34.96 51.98
C VAL A 798 -23.01 34.19 50.66
N TYR A 799 -22.84 32.86 50.72
CA TYR A 799 -22.68 31.94 49.60
C TYR A 799 -23.87 30.97 49.52
N GLY A 800 -24.30 30.59 48.32
CA GLY A 800 -25.39 29.65 48.09
C GLY A 800 -24.85 28.36 47.45
N PHE A 801 -25.22 27.22 48.02
CA PHE A 801 -24.80 25.89 47.55
C PHE A 801 -26.04 24.99 47.33
N TYR A 802 -25.99 24.12 46.32
CA TYR A 802 -27.06 23.22 45.90
C TYR A 802 -26.87 21.85 46.56
N LEU A 803 -27.93 21.16 46.98
CA LEU A 803 -27.79 19.81 47.57
C LEU A 803 -27.19 18.88 46.50
N ASP A 804 -26.19 18.07 46.88
CA ASP A 804 -25.48 17.11 46.03
C ASP A 804 -25.48 15.78 46.81
N ALA A 805 -26.44 14.91 46.49
CA ALA A 805 -26.74 13.74 47.32
C ALA A 805 -25.90 12.50 46.96
N ASP A 806 -25.33 12.44 45.77
CA ASP A 806 -24.47 11.35 45.29
C ASP A 806 -22.98 11.72 45.20
N GLY A 807 -22.63 13.00 45.24
CA GLY A 807 -21.28 13.52 45.37
C GLY A 807 -20.53 13.71 44.06
N ASP A 808 -21.20 13.89 42.93
CA ASP A 808 -20.57 14.09 41.62
C ASP A 808 -20.10 15.54 41.34
N GLY A 809 -20.48 16.48 42.22
CA GLY A 809 -20.08 17.88 42.14
C GLY A 809 -21.07 18.80 41.41
N PHE A 810 -22.18 18.28 40.90
CA PHE A 810 -23.35 19.03 40.50
C PHE A 810 -24.46 18.83 41.55
N GLY A 811 -25.34 19.81 41.71
CA GLY A 811 -26.42 19.72 42.70
C GLY A 811 -27.77 20.12 42.14
N THR A 812 -28.83 19.63 42.77
CA THR A 812 -30.19 19.93 42.35
C THR A 812 -30.60 21.39 42.62
N SER A 813 -31.10 22.06 41.58
CA SER A 813 -31.65 23.42 41.67
C SER A 813 -32.88 23.55 42.57
N ASP A 814 -33.49 22.43 42.95
CA ASP A 814 -34.69 22.38 43.80
C ASP A 814 -34.39 22.53 45.32
N SER A 815 -33.12 22.45 45.74
CA SER A 815 -32.72 22.57 47.16
C SER A 815 -31.42 23.36 47.36
N VAL A 816 -31.54 24.63 47.77
CA VAL A 816 -30.40 25.57 47.97
C VAL A 816 -30.21 25.94 49.44
N LEU A 817 -28.96 25.93 49.92
CA LEU A 817 -28.54 26.34 51.26
C LEU A 817 -27.68 27.62 51.21
N PHE A 818 -28.05 28.66 51.96
CA PHE A 818 -27.30 29.91 52.07
C PHE A 818 -26.55 30.00 53.41
N VAL A 819 -25.24 30.25 53.38
CA VAL A 819 -24.38 30.33 54.57
C VAL A 819 -23.40 31.51 54.52
N CYS A 820 -23.03 32.04 55.68
CA CYS A 820 -22.06 33.14 55.87
C CYS A 820 -20.58 32.68 55.76
N LEU A 821 -20.33 31.40 55.46
CA LEU A 821 -19.00 30.79 55.30
C LEU A 821 -18.85 30.29 53.85
N ASN A 822 -17.75 30.66 53.18
CA ASN A 822 -17.44 30.23 51.79
C ASN A 822 -16.88 28.80 51.74
N GLN A 823 -17.58 27.86 52.36
CA GLN A 823 -17.22 26.45 52.31
C GLN A 823 -18.46 25.69 51.92
N VAL A 824 -18.36 24.96 50.81
CA VAL A 824 -19.38 24.02 50.36
C VAL A 824 -19.69 23.06 51.51
N PRO A 825 -20.91 23.12 52.09
CA PRO A 825 -21.27 22.24 53.18
C PRO A 825 -21.28 20.79 52.70
N ASN A 826 -20.87 19.84 53.55
CA ASN A 826 -20.84 18.42 53.18
C ASN A 826 -22.21 17.94 52.66
N GLY A 827 -22.24 17.40 51.43
CA GLY A 827 -23.44 16.99 50.71
C GLY A 827 -24.11 18.11 49.90
N PHE A 828 -23.37 19.13 49.51
CA PHE A 828 -23.81 20.22 48.64
C PHE A 828 -22.72 20.50 47.57
N ALA A 829 -23.07 21.15 46.46
CA ALA A 829 -22.21 21.54 45.33
C ALA A 829 -22.38 23.04 44.97
N GLU A 830 -21.42 23.61 44.23
CA GLU A 830 -21.45 25.01 43.77
C GLU A 830 -22.24 25.22 42.47
N VAL A 831 -22.38 24.17 41.66
CA VAL A 831 -22.94 24.20 40.31
C VAL A 831 -24.31 23.51 40.30
N ASP A 832 -25.32 24.14 39.70
CA ASP A 832 -26.64 23.53 39.51
C ASP A 832 -26.77 22.84 38.15
N GLY A 833 -27.70 21.90 38.03
CA GLY A 833 -28.09 21.33 36.73
C GLY A 833 -28.27 19.81 36.71
N ASP A 834 -28.00 19.13 37.82
CA ASP A 834 -28.18 17.69 37.95
C ASP A 834 -29.66 17.27 37.77
N CYS A 835 -29.90 16.35 36.82
CA CYS A 835 -31.21 15.79 36.52
C CYS A 835 -31.55 14.50 37.28
N ASP A 836 -30.58 13.83 37.92
CA ASP A 836 -30.78 12.74 38.88
C ASP A 836 -29.73 12.76 40.02
N ASP A 837 -29.97 13.64 40.99
CA ASP A 837 -29.21 13.91 42.24
C ASP A 837 -29.03 12.71 43.21
N ASN A 838 -29.24 11.47 42.74
CA ASN A 838 -28.93 10.24 43.47
C ASN A 838 -28.07 9.26 42.64
N ASN A 839 -27.66 9.65 41.43
CA ASN A 839 -26.84 8.88 40.52
C ASN A 839 -25.63 9.70 40.02
N PRO A 840 -24.40 9.43 40.51
CA PRO A 840 -23.22 10.25 40.22
C PRO A 840 -22.69 10.11 38.78
N ASP A 841 -23.34 9.30 37.95
CA ASP A 841 -23.04 9.10 36.53
C ASP A 841 -24.04 9.88 35.62
N VAL A 842 -24.89 10.75 36.20
CA VAL A 842 -25.93 11.51 35.50
C VAL A 842 -25.84 13.00 35.87
N TYR A 843 -25.17 13.80 35.03
CA TYR A 843 -24.97 15.22 35.26
C TYR A 843 -24.76 15.98 33.94
N PRO A 844 -24.92 17.31 33.92
CA PRO A 844 -24.73 18.11 32.70
C PRO A 844 -23.36 17.87 32.03
N ASP A 845 -23.37 17.63 30.72
CA ASP A 845 -22.18 17.32 29.90
C ASP A 845 -21.48 15.97 30.22
N ALA A 846 -22.10 15.05 30.98
CA ALA A 846 -21.57 13.69 31.15
C ALA A 846 -21.50 12.95 29.80
N PRO A 847 -20.57 11.98 29.61
CA PRO A 847 -20.59 11.13 28.43
C PRO A 847 -21.80 10.18 28.43
N GLU A 848 -22.53 10.10 27.31
CA GLU A 848 -23.60 9.11 27.14
C GLU A 848 -23.05 7.68 27.18
N ILE A 849 -23.75 6.78 27.88
CA ILE A 849 -23.41 5.37 28.02
C ILE A 849 -24.67 4.57 27.64
N CYS A 850 -24.52 3.50 26.85
CA CYS A 850 -25.64 2.67 26.35
C CYS A 850 -26.41 1.95 27.49
N ASP A 851 -27.22 2.68 28.26
CA ASP A 851 -27.86 2.22 29.50
C ASP A 851 -29.35 2.64 29.63
N ASP A 852 -29.93 3.21 28.56
CA ASP A 852 -31.29 3.75 28.49
C ASP A 852 -31.54 4.95 29.44
N LEU A 853 -30.50 5.62 29.94
CA LEU A 853 -30.57 6.87 30.69
C LEU A 853 -30.10 8.06 29.83
N ASP A 854 -30.52 9.26 30.22
CA ASP A 854 -30.04 10.54 29.68
C ASP A 854 -28.91 10.98 30.61
N ASN A 855 -27.67 10.50 30.37
CA ASN A 855 -26.55 10.70 31.29
C ASN A 855 -26.14 12.16 31.34
N ASN A 856 -26.23 12.87 30.21
CA ASN A 856 -25.74 14.24 30.06
C ASN A 856 -26.79 15.33 30.35
N CYS A 857 -28.00 14.92 30.73
CA CYS A 857 -29.14 15.78 31.04
C CYS A 857 -29.58 16.71 29.89
N ASP A 858 -29.35 16.36 28.62
CA ASP A 858 -29.70 17.17 27.45
C ASP A 858 -31.14 16.94 26.94
N GLY A 859 -31.82 15.91 27.45
CA GLY A 859 -33.17 15.51 27.10
C GLY A 859 -33.27 14.43 26.01
N SER A 860 -32.14 13.91 25.56
CA SER A 860 -31.99 12.76 24.66
C SER A 860 -31.45 11.56 25.45
N VAL A 861 -31.68 10.34 24.96
CA VAL A 861 -31.21 9.11 25.62
C VAL A 861 -30.33 8.39 24.61
N ASP A 862 -29.12 8.03 25.01
CA ASP A 862 -28.15 7.25 24.24
C ASP A 862 -27.76 7.88 22.87
N GLU A 863 -27.76 9.21 22.74
CA GLU A 863 -27.39 9.87 21.50
C GLU A 863 -25.86 9.91 21.25
N GLY A 864 -25.48 9.95 19.97
CA GLY A 864 -24.06 10.00 19.60
C GLY A 864 -23.32 8.65 19.73
N LEU A 865 -23.97 7.59 20.21
CA LEU A 865 -23.40 6.24 20.31
C LEU A 865 -23.47 5.45 18.99
N PRO A 866 -22.46 4.60 18.67
CA PRO A 866 -22.47 3.74 17.50
C PRO A 866 -23.54 2.65 17.61
N LEU A 867 -24.36 2.48 16.56
CA LEU A 867 -25.38 1.41 16.47
C LEU A 867 -24.84 0.21 15.69
N TYR A 868 -24.89 -0.97 16.29
CA TYR A 868 -24.52 -2.26 15.73
C TYR A 868 -25.77 -3.05 15.29
N ILE A 869 -25.62 -3.82 14.21
CA ILE A 869 -26.67 -4.75 13.73
C ILE A 869 -26.21 -6.18 14.08
N TYR A 870 -27.05 -6.93 14.78
CA TYR A 870 -26.83 -8.34 15.09
C TYR A 870 -28.00 -9.20 14.63
N TYR A 871 -27.75 -10.48 14.41
CA TYR A 871 -28.72 -11.48 13.92
C TYR A 871 -28.94 -12.54 14.99
N THR A 872 -30.17 -13.02 15.16
CA THR A 872 -30.46 -14.06 16.16
C THR A 872 -29.75 -15.35 15.74
N ASP A 873 -29.05 -16.00 16.66
CA ASP A 873 -28.47 -17.35 16.52
C ASP A 873 -29.36 -18.32 17.31
N GLY A 874 -30.31 -18.92 16.61
CA GLY A 874 -31.40 -19.72 17.18
C GLY A 874 -30.95 -21.08 17.71
N ASP A 875 -29.88 -21.63 17.16
CA ASP A 875 -29.41 -22.98 17.46
C ASP A 875 -28.03 -23.06 18.14
N GLY A 876 -27.33 -21.92 18.22
CA GLY A 876 -26.11 -21.69 18.97
C GLY A 876 -24.84 -22.12 18.25
N ASP A 877 -24.85 -22.16 16.90
CA ASP A 877 -23.71 -22.60 16.09
C ASP A 877 -22.75 -21.45 15.68
N GLY A 878 -23.11 -20.21 15.99
CA GLY A 878 -22.31 -19.02 15.72
C GLY A 878 -22.66 -18.31 14.42
N TYR A 879 -23.64 -18.79 13.65
CA TYR A 879 -24.18 -18.11 12.48
C TYR A 879 -25.60 -17.61 12.75
N GLY A 880 -25.92 -16.40 12.30
CA GLY A 880 -27.18 -15.76 12.62
C GLY A 880 -28.14 -15.72 11.44
N ASN A 881 -29.44 -15.64 11.75
CA ASN A 881 -30.52 -15.60 10.78
C ASN A 881 -30.59 -14.26 10.01
N PRO A 882 -30.35 -14.23 8.68
CA PRO A 882 -30.40 -12.99 7.89
C PRO A 882 -31.75 -12.25 7.96
N ASP A 883 -32.85 -12.94 8.25
CA ASP A 883 -34.19 -12.37 8.24
C ASP A 883 -34.60 -11.71 9.57
N LEU A 884 -33.80 -11.86 10.65
CA LEU A 884 -34.11 -11.37 12.00
C LEU A 884 -33.01 -10.49 12.61
N PRO A 885 -32.71 -9.31 12.02
CA PRO A 885 -31.75 -8.37 12.60
C PRO A 885 -32.34 -7.58 13.78
N ILE A 886 -31.50 -7.28 14.76
CA ILE A 886 -31.70 -6.26 15.80
C ILE A 886 -30.70 -5.13 15.63
N MET A 887 -31.03 -3.93 16.11
CA MET A 887 -30.15 -2.76 16.12
C MET A 887 -29.99 -2.29 17.57
N THR A 888 -28.77 -2.18 18.06
CA THR A 888 -28.46 -1.82 19.45
C THR A 888 -27.09 -1.13 19.55
N CYS A 889 -26.88 -0.29 20.56
CA CYS A 889 -25.57 0.29 20.87
C CYS A 889 -24.66 -0.63 21.72
N LEU A 890 -25.16 -1.81 22.13
CA LEU A 890 -24.40 -2.78 22.92
C LEU A 890 -23.30 -3.46 22.09
N PHE A 891 -22.07 -3.45 22.59
CA PHE A 891 -20.93 -4.21 22.03
C PHE A 891 -20.13 -4.85 23.17
N PRO A 892 -19.71 -6.13 23.07
CA PRO A 892 -19.91 -7.07 21.97
C PRO A 892 -21.36 -7.62 21.90
N SER A 893 -21.67 -8.36 20.83
CA SER A 893 -23.00 -8.90 20.55
C SER A 893 -23.69 -9.51 21.79
N PRO A 894 -24.90 -9.06 22.17
CA PRO A 894 -25.62 -9.65 23.28
C PRO A 894 -26.08 -11.07 22.91
N PHE A 895 -25.97 -12.04 23.83
CA PHE A 895 -26.54 -13.37 23.63
C PHE A 895 -28.08 -13.30 23.57
N PRO A 896 -28.78 -13.96 22.62
CA PRO A 896 -28.34 -14.98 21.66
C PRO A 896 -28.17 -14.44 20.23
N TYR A 897 -27.45 -13.33 20.05
CA TYR A 897 -27.24 -12.73 18.73
C TYR A 897 -25.76 -12.84 18.31
N VAL A 898 -25.50 -12.83 16.99
CA VAL A 898 -24.17 -12.84 16.37
C VAL A 898 -24.07 -11.78 15.27
N ASP A 899 -22.86 -11.41 14.88
CA ASP A 899 -22.57 -10.31 13.95
C ASP A 899 -22.64 -10.68 12.46
N ASN A 900 -22.99 -11.93 12.15
CA ASN A 900 -23.11 -12.44 10.79
C ASN A 900 -24.52 -13.01 10.55
N GLY A 901 -25.15 -12.60 9.44
CA GLY A 901 -26.48 -13.05 9.02
C GLY A 901 -26.42 -14.13 7.95
N LEU A 902 -25.61 -15.18 8.15
CA LEU A 902 -25.28 -16.13 7.10
C LEU A 902 -25.93 -17.51 7.25
N ASP A 903 -26.73 -17.71 8.30
CA ASP A 903 -27.38 -18.99 8.55
C ASP A 903 -28.58 -19.20 7.62
N CYS A 904 -28.52 -20.23 6.78
CA CYS A 904 -29.63 -20.60 5.91
C CYS A 904 -30.68 -21.48 6.61
N ASN A 905 -30.42 -21.97 7.83
CA ASN A 905 -31.38 -22.67 8.68
C ASN A 905 -31.05 -22.58 10.19
N ASP A 906 -31.46 -21.47 10.79
CA ASP A 906 -31.36 -21.04 12.20
C ASP A 906 -32.01 -21.94 13.28
N ASP A 907 -32.46 -23.15 12.90
CA ASP A 907 -32.99 -24.18 13.79
C ASP A 907 -32.12 -25.47 13.76
N ALA A 908 -31.01 -25.49 13.01
CA ALA A 908 -30.21 -26.69 12.74
C ALA A 908 -28.68 -26.41 12.66
N PRO A 909 -27.89 -26.74 13.73
CA PRO A 909 -26.47 -26.38 13.86
C PRO A 909 -25.49 -26.98 12.84
N GLY A 910 -26.01 -27.77 11.90
CA GLY A 910 -25.24 -28.48 10.87
C GLY A 910 -25.60 -28.01 9.46
N ILE A 911 -26.25 -26.85 9.34
CA ILE A 911 -26.67 -26.24 8.07
C ILE A 911 -26.28 -24.75 8.13
N ASN A 912 -25.00 -24.49 7.94
CA ASN A 912 -24.41 -23.16 8.00
C ASN A 912 -23.16 -23.10 7.10
N PRO A 913 -22.65 -21.92 6.73
CA PRO A 913 -21.49 -21.79 5.83
C PRO A 913 -20.19 -22.47 6.28
N GLY A 914 -20.07 -22.82 7.56
CA GLY A 914 -18.90 -23.51 8.11
C GLY A 914 -18.90 -25.04 7.91
N GLU A 915 -20.03 -25.60 7.47
CA GLU A 915 -20.19 -27.06 7.32
C GLU A 915 -19.72 -27.59 5.97
N THR A 916 -19.57 -28.92 5.88
CA THR A 916 -19.18 -29.60 4.63
C THR A 916 -20.36 -30.35 4.03
N GLU A 917 -20.57 -30.21 2.72
CA GLU A 917 -21.59 -30.91 1.95
C GLU A 917 -21.65 -32.43 2.22
N VAL A 918 -22.82 -32.92 2.64
CA VAL A 918 -23.07 -34.33 2.94
C VAL A 918 -23.74 -35.01 1.76
N PHE A 919 -22.89 -35.58 0.89
CA PHE A 919 -23.34 -36.25 -0.34
C PHE A 919 -24.54 -37.20 -0.15
N GLY A 920 -25.69 -36.81 -0.71
CA GLY A 920 -26.92 -37.57 -0.88
C GLY A 920 -28.00 -37.32 0.17
N ASP A 921 -27.87 -36.30 1.03
CA ASP A 921 -28.91 -35.93 2.00
C ASP A 921 -29.95 -34.92 1.44
N GLY A 922 -29.63 -34.27 0.30
CA GLY A 922 -30.51 -33.34 -0.39
C GLY A 922 -30.66 -31.98 0.30
N ILE A 923 -29.76 -31.66 1.21
CA ILE A 923 -29.66 -30.41 1.96
C ILE A 923 -28.43 -29.67 1.43
N ASP A 924 -28.52 -28.35 1.36
CA ASP A 924 -27.36 -27.47 1.14
C ASP A 924 -26.76 -27.21 2.52
N ASN A 925 -25.83 -28.07 2.94
CA ASN A 925 -25.31 -28.07 4.31
C ASN A 925 -24.42 -26.86 4.56
N ASN A 926 -23.76 -26.33 3.53
CA ASN A 926 -22.81 -25.23 3.63
C ASN A 926 -23.37 -23.89 3.12
N CYS A 927 -24.68 -23.80 2.91
CA CYS A 927 -25.39 -22.60 2.46
C CYS A 927 -24.79 -21.94 1.19
N ASP A 928 -24.14 -22.72 0.32
CA ASP A 928 -23.46 -22.22 -0.89
C ASP A 928 -24.37 -22.21 -2.13
N GLY A 929 -25.60 -22.68 -1.98
CA GLY A 929 -26.62 -22.79 -3.03
C GLY A 929 -26.51 -24.05 -3.90
N LEU A 930 -25.56 -24.97 -3.61
CA LEU A 930 -25.29 -26.17 -4.38
C LEU A 930 -25.42 -27.44 -3.54
N VAL A 931 -26.38 -28.29 -3.90
CA VAL A 931 -26.58 -29.58 -3.23
C VAL A 931 -25.66 -30.67 -3.82
N ASP A 932 -24.86 -31.34 -2.99
CA ASP A 932 -24.16 -32.63 -3.22
C ASP A 932 -23.00 -32.65 -4.27
N SER A 933 -22.01 -31.74 -4.24
CA SER A 933 -20.95 -31.67 -5.28
C SER A 933 -19.52 -32.10 -4.85
N VAL A 934 -18.98 -33.22 -5.41
CA VAL A 934 -17.54 -33.61 -5.28
C VAL A 934 -16.96 -34.25 -6.56
N SER A 935 -15.75 -33.88 -7.01
CA SER A 935 -15.05 -34.53 -8.15
C SER A 935 -13.52 -34.62 -8.02
N SER A 936 -12.89 -35.72 -8.49
CA SER A 936 -11.42 -35.86 -8.68
C SER A 936 -11.02 -36.80 -9.85
N THR A 937 -9.81 -36.62 -10.44
CA THR A 937 -9.20 -37.45 -11.52
C THR A 937 -7.68 -37.77 -11.25
N ARG A 938 -7.13 -38.85 -11.83
CA ARG A 938 -5.81 -39.50 -11.49
C ARG A 938 -4.59 -39.11 -12.36
N ASN A 939 -3.37 -39.17 -11.77
CA ASN A 939 -2.03 -38.75 -12.28
C ASN A 939 -1.13 -39.82 -12.99
N ILE A 940 -0.12 -39.32 -13.73
CA ILE A 940 1.12 -39.99 -14.23
C ILE A 940 2.05 -40.34 -13.05
N THR A 941 2.77 -41.47 -13.07
CA THR A 941 3.18 -42.18 -11.84
C THR A 941 4.66 -42.20 -11.42
N LEU A 942 5.61 -41.49 -12.07
CA LEU A 942 6.97 -41.34 -11.49
C LEU A 942 7.76 -40.14 -12.03
N GLU A 943 8.21 -39.26 -11.13
CA GLU A 943 9.08 -38.12 -11.44
C GLU A 943 10.57 -38.52 -11.44
N ALA A 944 11.35 -37.89 -12.32
CA ALA A 944 12.80 -38.08 -12.40
C ALA A 944 13.53 -36.84 -12.92
N PHE A 945 14.72 -36.57 -12.39
CA PHE A 945 15.60 -35.46 -12.77
C PHE A 945 16.78 -35.98 -13.56
N SER A 946 17.31 -35.18 -14.49
CA SER A 946 18.53 -35.54 -15.22
C SER A 946 19.54 -34.41 -15.24
N TYR A 947 20.80 -34.71 -14.93
CA TYR A 947 21.87 -33.70 -14.83
C TYR A 947 23.26 -34.28 -15.14
N PRO A 948 24.17 -33.47 -15.71
CA PRO A 948 23.90 -32.17 -16.33
C PRO A 948 23.07 -32.33 -17.61
N ASN A 949 22.17 -31.38 -17.89
CA ASN A 949 21.39 -31.33 -19.11
C ASN A 949 21.26 -29.85 -19.54
N PRO A 950 22.10 -29.35 -20.46
CA PRO A 950 22.78 -30.13 -21.49
C PRO A 950 23.92 -31.03 -20.98
N VAL A 951 23.97 -32.25 -21.50
CA VAL A 951 24.97 -33.26 -21.17
C VAL A 951 26.17 -33.16 -22.11
N HIS A 952 27.38 -33.21 -21.54
CA HIS A 952 28.57 -33.56 -22.29
C HIS A 952 28.65 -35.10 -22.37
N ASP A 953 29.33 -35.78 -21.45
CA ASP A 953 29.59 -37.22 -21.64
C ASP A 953 28.70 -38.16 -20.82
N VAL A 954 28.24 -37.73 -19.64
CA VAL A 954 27.48 -38.60 -18.73
C VAL A 954 26.26 -37.87 -18.19
N LEU A 955 25.08 -38.44 -18.42
CA LEU A 955 23.81 -38.00 -17.85
C LEU A 955 23.52 -38.83 -16.60
N ASN A 956 23.40 -38.17 -15.46
CA ASN A 956 22.87 -38.78 -14.23
C ASN A 956 21.36 -38.60 -14.22
N ILE A 957 20.63 -39.60 -13.75
CA ILE A 957 19.18 -39.57 -13.61
C ILE A 957 18.83 -39.92 -12.17
N GLN A 958 18.08 -39.07 -11.49
CA GLN A 958 17.65 -39.28 -10.13
C GLN A 958 16.13 -39.45 -10.09
N ALA A 959 15.64 -40.52 -9.49
CA ALA A 959 14.21 -40.83 -9.38
C ALA A 959 13.95 -41.62 -8.08
N ASP A 960 12.73 -41.57 -7.57
CA ASP A 960 12.28 -42.45 -6.47
C ASP A 960 12.03 -43.88 -7.00
N PHE A 961 13.11 -44.54 -7.41
CA PHE A 961 13.11 -45.85 -8.02
C PHE A 961 14.40 -46.61 -7.73
N GLU A 962 14.27 -47.92 -7.53
CA GLU A 962 15.38 -48.86 -7.37
C GLU A 962 15.21 -50.05 -8.30
N GLY A 963 16.30 -50.47 -8.94
CA GLY A 963 16.32 -51.62 -9.84
C GLY A 963 16.38 -51.27 -11.33
N PRO A 964 16.24 -52.27 -12.21
CA PRO A 964 16.46 -52.10 -13.64
C PRO A 964 15.24 -51.50 -14.36
N MET A 965 15.49 -50.57 -15.29
CA MET A 965 14.51 -50.07 -16.25
C MET A 965 14.98 -50.31 -17.69
N SER A 966 14.03 -50.62 -18.58
CA SER A 966 14.30 -50.68 -20.02
C SER A 966 14.43 -49.27 -20.59
N MET A 967 15.50 -49.02 -21.34
CA MET A 967 15.88 -47.72 -21.89
C MET A 967 15.67 -47.68 -23.41
N GLU A 968 15.08 -46.60 -23.91
CA GLU A 968 14.98 -46.25 -25.32
C GLU A 968 15.39 -44.78 -25.51
N LEU A 969 16.38 -44.51 -26.34
CA LEU A 969 16.85 -43.19 -26.70
C LEU A 969 16.50 -42.92 -28.17
N SER A 970 15.70 -41.90 -28.44
CA SER A 970 15.29 -41.49 -29.79
C SER A 970 15.75 -40.07 -30.09
N ASN A 971 15.96 -39.72 -31.36
CA ASN A 971 16.22 -38.33 -31.75
C ASN A 971 14.92 -37.50 -31.79
N ALA A 972 15.04 -36.19 -31.99
CA ALA A 972 13.90 -35.26 -32.07
C ALA A 972 12.85 -35.61 -33.17
N ASN A 973 13.23 -36.40 -34.18
CA ASN A 973 12.32 -36.86 -35.25
C ASN A 973 11.62 -38.19 -34.90
N GLY A 974 11.78 -38.70 -33.68
CA GLY A 974 11.19 -39.95 -33.21
C GLY A 974 11.89 -41.22 -33.73
N SER A 975 13.07 -41.11 -34.34
CA SER A 975 13.85 -42.29 -34.75
C SER A 975 14.63 -42.85 -33.57
N LEU A 976 14.49 -44.15 -33.29
CA LEU A 976 15.23 -44.83 -32.23
C LEU A 976 16.73 -44.86 -32.57
N ILE A 977 17.54 -44.32 -31.67
CA ILE A 977 19.01 -44.25 -31.77
C ILE A 977 19.65 -45.42 -31.04
N ARG A 978 19.18 -45.71 -29.83
CA ARG A 978 19.73 -46.75 -28.96
C ARG A 978 18.67 -47.28 -28.01
N SER A 979 18.73 -48.57 -27.68
CA SER A 979 17.97 -49.15 -26.58
C SER A 979 18.86 -50.01 -25.69
N GLY A 980 18.44 -50.24 -24.45
CA GLY A 980 19.22 -50.99 -23.47
C GLY A 980 18.48 -51.14 -22.15
N GLU A 981 19.25 -51.39 -21.08
CA GLU A 981 18.76 -51.43 -19.71
C GLU A 981 19.63 -50.50 -18.86
N VAL A 982 19.01 -49.78 -17.93
CA VAL A 982 19.68 -48.91 -16.97
C VAL A 982 19.30 -49.35 -15.56
N LEU A 983 20.30 -49.45 -14.68
CA LEU A 983 20.10 -49.83 -13.28
C LEU A 983 20.08 -48.58 -12.41
N PHE A 984 19.00 -48.38 -11.67
CA PHE A 984 18.96 -47.43 -10.56
C PHE A 984 19.55 -48.08 -9.31
N SER A 985 20.46 -47.36 -8.66
CA SER A 985 21.03 -47.70 -7.36
C SER A 985 21.12 -46.43 -6.52
N GLN A 986 20.59 -46.46 -5.30
CA GLN A 986 20.43 -45.28 -4.43
C GLN A 986 19.66 -44.14 -5.14
N GLY A 987 18.55 -44.49 -5.79
CA GLY A 987 17.71 -43.56 -6.55
C GLY A 987 18.39 -42.95 -7.77
N THR A 988 19.60 -43.39 -8.14
CA THR A 988 20.39 -42.77 -9.22
C THR A 988 20.78 -43.78 -10.30
N ALA A 989 20.67 -43.36 -11.55
CA ALA A 989 21.10 -44.08 -12.74
C ALA A 989 22.09 -43.22 -13.55
N ARG A 990 23.03 -43.85 -14.26
CA ARG A 990 24.02 -43.17 -15.11
C ARG A 990 23.97 -43.68 -16.53
N ILE A 991 23.90 -42.75 -17.49
CA ILE A 991 23.84 -43.04 -18.91
C ILE A 991 24.98 -42.31 -19.62
N ASN A 992 25.75 -43.04 -20.42
CA ASN A 992 26.85 -42.50 -21.21
C ASN A 992 26.33 -41.97 -22.55
N PHE A 993 26.63 -40.70 -22.82
CA PHE A 993 26.29 -39.91 -24.01
C PHE A 993 27.54 -39.53 -24.86
N ALA A 994 28.71 -40.11 -24.58
CA ALA A 994 29.96 -39.75 -25.25
C ALA A 994 30.03 -40.13 -26.74
N GLU A 995 29.22 -41.10 -27.20
CA GLU A 995 29.20 -41.56 -28.60
C GLU A 995 28.11 -40.88 -29.43
N GLU A 996 27.21 -40.15 -28.76
CA GLU A 996 26.07 -39.45 -29.31
C GLU A 996 26.49 -38.09 -29.88
N VAL A 997 26.03 -37.78 -31.10
CA VAL A 997 26.29 -36.50 -31.76
C VAL A 997 25.56 -35.36 -31.03
N PRO A 998 26.06 -34.11 -31.09
CA PRO A 998 25.34 -32.96 -30.56
C PRO A 998 23.92 -32.86 -31.12
N GLY A 999 22.93 -32.69 -30.25
CA GLY A 999 21.53 -32.74 -30.64
C GLY A 999 20.55 -32.96 -29.48
N VAL A 1000 19.26 -32.97 -29.82
CA VAL A 1000 18.17 -33.22 -28.88
C VAL A 1000 17.69 -34.66 -29.00
N TYR A 1001 17.63 -35.33 -27.85
CA TYR A 1001 17.18 -36.70 -27.70
C TYR A 1001 15.99 -36.80 -26.75
N VAL A 1002 15.17 -37.83 -26.94
CA VAL A 1002 14.12 -38.25 -26.02
C VAL A 1002 14.56 -39.58 -25.42
N LEU A 1003 14.78 -39.57 -24.12
CA LEU A 1003 15.11 -40.74 -23.33
C LEU A 1003 13.84 -41.25 -22.64
N ARG A 1004 13.50 -42.51 -22.89
CA ARG A 1004 12.36 -43.20 -22.31
C ARG A 1004 12.87 -44.35 -21.45
N LEU A 1005 12.52 -44.36 -20.16
CA LEU A 1005 12.80 -45.46 -19.24
C LEU A 1005 11.48 -46.08 -18.79
N LEU A 1006 11.33 -47.38 -19.01
CA LEU A 1006 10.13 -48.13 -18.66
C LEU A 1006 10.50 -49.28 -17.74
N ASP A 1007 9.89 -49.29 -16.55
CA ASP A 1007 9.81 -50.49 -15.74
C ASP A 1007 8.63 -51.35 -16.22
N ARG A 1008 8.95 -52.51 -16.77
CA ARG A 1008 7.96 -53.45 -17.32
C ARG A 1008 7.21 -54.22 -16.24
N ILE A 1009 7.71 -54.23 -15.00
CA ILE A 1009 7.12 -54.96 -13.87
C ILE A 1009 6.05 -54.10 -13.21
N HIS A 1010 6.37 -52.86 -12.82
CA HIS A 1010 5.45 -51.98 -12.10
C HIS A 1010 4.77 -50.94 -13.02
N GLN A 1011 4.98 -51.01 -14.33
CA GLN A 1011 4.42 -50.10 -15.34
C GLN A 1011 4.73 -48.61 -15.06
N LYS A 1012 5.87 -48.34 -14.40
CA LYS A 1012 6.37 -46.98 -14.17
C LYS A 1012 7.12 -46.49 -15.40
N LEU A 1013 6.91 -45.22 -15.77
CA LEU A 1013 7.49 -44.60 -16.96
C LEU A 1013 8.19 -43.29 -16.56
N ILE A 1014 9.44 -43.15 -16.98
CA ILE A 1014 10.18 -41.89 -16.97
C ILE A 1014 10.41 -41.47 -18.42
N LEU A 1015 10.14 -40.21 -18.75
CA LEU A 1015 10.40 -39.63 -20.05
C LEU A 1015 11.18 -38.33 -19.88
N LEU A 1016 12.35 -38.23 -20.52
CA LEU A 1016 13.28 -37.11 -20.36
C LEU A 1016 13.71 -36.57 -21.73
N ARG A 1017 13.72 -35.24 -21.89
CA ARG A 1017 14.39 -34.57 -23.01
C ARG A 1017 15.86 -34.36 -22.63
N VAL A 1018 16.79 -34.85 -23.45
CA VAL A 1018 18.23 -34.73 -23.22
C VAL A 1018 18.85 -33.90 -24.34
N VAL A 1019 19.60 -32.86 -23.99
CA VAL A 1019 20.35 -32.02 -24.93
C VAL A 1019 21.83 -32.40 -24.83
N LYS A 1020 22.42 -32.92 -25.91
CA LYS A 1020 23.86 -33.23 -26.00
C LYS A 1020 24.58 -32.05 -26.65
N MET A 1021 25.59 -31.51 -25.95
CA MET A 1021 26.50 -30.48 -26.48
C MET A 1021 27.70 -31.09 -27.20
#